data_AF-A0AAV0EXC3-F1
#
_entry.id   AF-A0AAV0EXC3-F1
#
_cell.length_a   1.000
_cell.length_b   1.000
_cell.length_c   1.000
_cell.angle_alpha   90.00
_cell.angle_beta   90.00
_cell.angle_gamma   90.00
#
_symmetry.space_group_name_H-M   'P 1'
#
loop_
_entity.id
_entity.type
_entity.pdbx_description
1 polymer ?
#
loop_
_entity_poly.entity_id
_entity_poly.type
_entity_poly.pdbx_seq_one_letter_code
_entity_poly.pdbx_strand_id
1 'polypeptide(L)'
;MSKEFSGIVKAWELTLRKSQAAAKKRANGIFSTMSVAHVDDDIDAPGEVYHVEKIFSHGDMYTGQWSENCPNGHGKYLWSDGCMYVGDWVSGKTTGRGKFSWPSGATYEGQFKNGYMDGEGLFTGCSNDTYKGSWVFNMKHGRGSRNYANGDYYGGEWRRGLPDGQGRYQWSNGNQYIGQWKNGKMNGQGTMMWANGNKYDGCWEEGEPKGNGTFRWEDGSFYVGVWSKDPAEQAGAFYTPDSQTATPPDWDPQQLYSVLMEECTVSSGEEICGCPSEKMISWPCEGEFLQKQHIGKVYKTKSKPRRRSVDGRLSDGEGISLDTDTDARSDIFSGHFGSQRSEGLESYDSDASRGFRSHCIKIQPAKTQGDTISKGHKNYDLMLNLQLGIRHSVGRPAPATSLDLRATAFDPREKVWTRFPPEGTKHTPPHQSCDFRWKDYCPLVFRTLRKLFKVDPADYMISICGNDALRELSSPGKSGSFFYLTNDDKYMIKTMKKSEVKVFIRMLPAYYNHVRAFENTLVTKFFGLHCVKMTGSAQKKVRFVIMGNLFCSEYAIHRRYDLKGSSLGRLTDKPESEIDSTTTLKDLDLNFVFRLPKVWYEEFCRQVDHDCDFLEQERIMDYSLLVGVHFKEVSNSGEPISAYVHSSRVGTHGESGDLDGEGAAPQNSSAEAGSSWFPPGSLGINMAAKAELTMRSDEVLVGEPTGQYYDVILFFGIIDILQDYDISKKLEHAYKSFQYDPTSISAVDPKQYSNRFRNFILKAFAADT
;
A
#
# COMPACT_ATOMS: atom_id res chain seq x y z
N MET A 1 -37.35 -8.86 34.78
CA MET A 1 -36.57 -10.09 35.01
C MET A 1 -35.54 -9.80 36.09
N SER A 2 -35.82 -10.13 37.37
CA SER A 2 -34.92 -9.77 38.50
C SER A 2 -34.89 -10.77 39.65
N LYS A 3 -35.53 -11.96 39.50
CA LYS A 3 -35.53 -13.00 40.54
C LYS A 3 -34.56 -14.16 40.25
N GLU A 4 -34.32 -14.50 38.98
CA GLU A 4 -33.42 -15.60 38.60
C GLU A 4 -31.94 -15.29 38.91
N PHE A 5 -31.49 -14.06 38.61
CA PHE A 5 -30.14 -13.60 38.97
C PHE A 5 -29.83 -13.73 40.48
N SER A 6 -30.83 -13.56 41.35
CA SER A 6 -30.66 -13.72 42.81
C SER A 6 -30.45 -15.19 43.23
N GLY A 7 -30.98 -16.14 42.46
CA GLY A 7 -30.76 -17.57 42.69
C GLY A 7 -29.34 -18.01 42.37
N ILE A 8 -28.80 -17.54 41.23
CA ILE A 8 -27.45 -17.90 40.76
C ILE A 8 -26.37 -17.40 41.73
N VAL A 9 -26.50 -16.15 42.22
CA VAL A 9 -25.57 -15.59 43.22
C VAL A 9 -25.54 -16.44 44.50
N LYS A 10 -26.70 -16.82 45.04
CA LYS A 10 -26.79 -17.64 46.27
C LYS A 10 -26.26 -19.07 46.08
N ALA A 11 -26.37 -19.63 44.87
CA ALA A 11 -25.76 -20.93 44.55
C ALA A 11 -24.22 -20.85 44.56
N TRP A 12 -23.65 -19.74 44.07
CA TRP A 12 -22.21 -19.48 44.11
C TRP A 12 -21.69 -19.25 45.54
N GLU A 13 -22.38 -18.46 46.36
CA GLU A 13 -22.01 -18.22 47.77
C GLU A 13 -21.91 -19.53 48.58
N LEU A 14 -22.82 -20.48 48.35
CA LEU A 14 -22.82 -21.79 49.01
C LEU A 14 -21.64 -22.67 48.59
N THR A 15 -21.19 -22.56 47.34
CA THR A 15 -20.01 -23.28 46.83
C THR A 15 -18.72 -22.70 47.41
N LEU A 16 -18.62 -21.36 47.45
CA LEU A 16 -17.52 -20.64 48.09
C LEU A 16 -17.36 -21.02 49.57
N ARG A 17 -18.46 -21.05 50.35
CA ARG A 17 -18.41 -21.48 51.76
C ARG A 17 -17.93 -22.92 51.97
N LYS A 18 -18.24 -23.86 51.05
CA LYS A 18 -17.73 -25.24 51.13
C LYS A 18 -16.23 -25.33 50.85
N SER A 19 -15.72 -24.58 49.86
CA SER A 19 -14.28 -24.56 49.57
C SER A 19 -13.44 -23.95 50.71
N GLN A 20 -13.89 -22.83 51.29
CA GLN A 20 -13.22 -22.18 52.42
C GLN A 20 -13.20 -23.07 53.68
N ALA A 21 -14.25 -23.86 53.92
CA ALA A 21 -14.30 -24.80 55.04
C ALA A 21 -13.29 -25.96 54.92
N ALA A 22 -12.96 -26.38 53.69
CA ALA A 22 -11.95 -27.41 53.44
C ALA A 22 -10.52 -26.85 53.60
N ALA A 23 -10.25 -25.64 53.09
CA ALA A 23 -8.93 -25.01 53.17
C ALA A 23 -8.50 -24.70 54.62
N LYS A 24 -9.43 -24.30 55.49
CA LYS A 24 -9.13 -23.82 56.85
C LYS A 24 -8.70 -24.91 57.87
N LYS A 25 -8.38 -26.12 57.40
CA LYS A 25 -7.95 -27.25 58.26
C LYS A 25 -6.44 -27.58 58.16
N ARG A 26 -5.65 -26.75 57.46
CA ARG A 26 -4.18 -26.89 57.31
C ARG A 26 -3.43 -25.54 57.46
N ALA A 27 -3.57 -24.88 58.62
CA ALA A 27 -2.59 -23.89 59.13
C ALA A 27 -2.98 -23.41 60.55
N ASN A 28 -2.45 -24.06 61.59
CA ASN A 28 -2.34 -23.48 62.94
C ASN A 28 -0.85 -23.41 63.27
N GLY A 29 -0.30 -22.22 63.53
CA GLY A 29 1.16 -21.99 63.45
C GLY A 29 1.77 -20.92 64.36
N ILE A 30 1.05 -20.46 65.40
CA ILE A 30 1.54 -19.60 66.50
C ILE A 30 1.77 -18.11 66.12
N PHE A 31 1.61 -17.23 67.12
CA PHE A 31 1.66 -15.76 67.06
C PHE A 31 3.05 -15.19 67.37
N SER A 32 3.35 -14.00 66.83
CA SER A 32 3.75 -12.84 67.64
C SER A 32 3.55 -11.52 66.87
N THR A 33 3.53 -10.38 67.57
CA THR A 33 3.28 -9.03 67.01
C THR A 33 4.05 -7.96 67.79
N MET A 34 4.70 -6.99 67.10
CA MET A 34 4.60 -5.52 67.31
C MET A 34 5.82 -4.72 66.81
N SER A 35 5.53 -3.48 66.37
CA SER A 35 6.33 -2.24 66.43
C SER A 35 7.75 -2.12 65.81
N VAL A 36 7.79 -1.49 64.63
CA VAL A 36 8.50 -0.22 64.30
C VAL A 36 9.92 0.03 64.87
N ALA A 37 10.89 0.13 63.95
CA ALA A 37 11.95 1.16 63.94
C ALA A 37 12.48 1.36 62.50
N HIS A 38 13.06 2.53 62.22
CA HIS A 38 14.02 2.73 61.11
C HIS A 38 15.40 2.11 61.52
N VAL A 39 16.42 1.93 60.67
CA VAL A 39 16.90 2.74 59.53
C VAL A 39 17.72 1.88 58.53
N ASP A 40 18.18 2.53 57.46
CA ASP A 40 19.34 2.24 56.59
C ASP A 40 19.18 1.24 55.42
N ASP A 41 20.06 1.42 54.43
CA ASP A 41 19.97 0.89 53.06
C ASP A 41 20.29 -0.60 52.95
N ASP A 42 19.50 -1.34 52.15
CA ASP A 42 19.92 -2.63 51.59
C ASP A 42 19.27 -2.88 50.21
N ILE A 43 20.04 -2.59 49.17
CA ILE A 43 20.07 -3.23 47.84
C ILE A 43 18.72 -3.74 47.28
N ASP A 44 18.04 -2.91 46.49
CA ASP A 44 17.02 -3.37 45.53
C ASP A 44 17.68 -4.21 44.42
N ALA A 45 17.59 -5.54 44.52
CA ALA A 45 18.06 -6.44 43.47
C ALA A 45 17.05 -6.47 42.30
N PRO A 46 17.41 -6.03 41.08
CA PRO A 46 16.44 -5.90 40.01
C PRO A 46 16.02 -7.26 39.45
N GLY A 47 14.72 -7.57 39.54
CA GLY A 47 14.07 -8.56 38.67
C GLY A 47 13.52 -9.84 39.30
N GLU A 48 13.33 -9.94 40.62
CA GLU A 48 12.61 -11.10 41.18
C GLU A 48 11.16 -11.20 40.64
N VAL A 49 10.83 -12.33 40.01
CA VAL A 49 9.50 -12.61 39.46
C VAL A 49 8.67 -13.34 40.51
N TYR A 50 7.82 -12.62 41.23
CA TYR A 50 6.92 -13.17 42.23
C TYR A 50 5.51 -13.41 41.67
N HIS A 51 4.66 -14.14 42.41
CA HIS A 51 3.27 -14.40 42.03
C HIS A 51 2.33 -13.53 42.88
N VAL A 52 1.34 -12.89 42.25
CA VAL A 52 0.44 -11.94 42.92
C VAL A 52 -1.03 -12.21 42.59
N GLU A 53 -1.90 -11.99 43.57
CA GLU A 53 -3.34 -11.82 43.41
C GLU A 53 -3.67 -10.35 43.74
N LYS A 54 -4.07 -9.58 42.72
CA LYS A 54 -4.24 -8.12 42.81
C LYS A 54 -5.64 -7.74 42.34
N ILE A 55 -6.47 -7.30 43.28
CA ILE A 55 -7.82 -6.78 43.03
C ILE A 55 -7.73 -5.25 42.93
N PHE A 56 -8.30 -4.67 41.88
CA PHE A 56 -8.24 -3.24 41.60
C PHE A 56 -9.47 -2.51 42.16
N SER A 57 -9.32 -1.21 42.42
CA SER A 57 -10.37 -0.31 42.91
C SER A 57 -11.63 -0.26 42.05
N HIS A 58 -11.53 -0.69 40.79
CA HIS A 58 -12.63 -0.71 39.81
C HIS A 58 -13.32 -2.08 39.68
N GLY A 59 -12.90 -3.09 40.45
CA GLY A 59 -13.48 -4.44 40.45
C GLY A 59 -12.80 -5.45 39.52
N ASP A 60 -11.84 -5.00 38.71
CA ASP A 60 -10.95 -5.86 37.93
C ASP A 60 -10.01 -6.67 38.86
N MET A 61 -9.50 -7.81 38.38
CA MET A 61 -8.64 -8.71 39.14
C MET A 61 -7.56 -9.36 38.27
N TYR A 62 -6.31 -9.32 38.72
CA TYR A 62 -5.18 -10.06 38.13
C TYR A 62 -4.68 -11.16 39.06
N THR A 63 -4.42 -12.35 38.51
CA THR A 63 -3.71 -13.45 39.20
C THR A 63 -2.62 -14.01 38.28
N GLY A 64 -1.36 -13.87 38.68
CA GLY A 64 -0.25 -14.31 37.82
C GLY A 64 1.13 -13.90 38.31
N GLN A 65 2.13 -14.16 37.48
CA GLN A 65 3.50 -13.68 37.68
C GLN A 65 3.59 -12.14 37.52
N TRP A 66 4.48 -11.51 38.27
CA TRP A 66 4.62 -10.06 38.36
C TRP A 66 6.08 -9.67 38.51
N SER A 67 6.50 -8.60 37.84
CA SER A 67 7.87 -8.08 37.84
C SER A 67 7.86 -6.64 37.35
N GLU A 68 8.87 -5.82 37.68
CA GLU A 68 8.97 -4.42 37.19
C GLU A 68 7.66 -3.61 37.33
N ASN A 69 6.96 -3.77 38.46
CA ASN A 69 5.65 -3.17 38.76
C ASN A 69 4.50 -3.47 37.76
N CYS A 70 4.60 -4.54 36.96
CA CYS A 70 3.56 -4.94 36.00
C CYS A 70 3.41 -6.49 35.85
N PRO A 71 2.34 -6.97 35.18
CA PRO A 71 2.23 -8.35 34.73
C PRO A 71 3.39 -8.79 33.83
N ASN A 72 4.00 -9.93 34.14
CA ASN A 72 5.08 -10.53 33.36
C ASN A 72 5.00 -12.06 33.49
N GLY A 73 5.45 -12.85 32.51
CA GLY A 73 5.27 -14.31 32.51
C GLY A 73 3.81 -14.73 32.33
N HIS A 74 3.40 -15.89 32.84
CA HIS A 74 2.03 -16.37 32.64
C HIS A 74 1.07 -15.80 33.69
N GLY A 75 -0.09 -15.31 33.25
CA GLY A 75 -1.08 -14.70 34.13
C GLY A 75 -2.49 -14.58 33.57
N LYS A 76 -3.44 -14.41 34.48
CA LYS A 76 -4.86 -14.26 34.23
C LYS A 76 -5.33 -12.85 34.63
N TYR A 77 -6.09 -12.20 33.76
CA TYR A 77 -6.81 -10.96 34.06
C TYR A 77 -8.32 -11.18 33.90
N LEU A 78 -9.11 -10.65 34.81
CA LEU A 78 -10.57 -10.63 34.77
C LEU A 78 -11.02 -9.17 34.88
N TRP A 79 -11.67 -8.65 33.84
CA TRP A 79 -12.24 -7.30 33.84
C TRP A 79 -13.59 -7.29 34.56
N SER A 80 -13.93 -6.16 35.15
CA SER A 80 -15.20 -5.91 35.89
C SER A 80 -16.47 -6.04 35.04
N ASP A 81 -16.36 -6.04 33.71
CA ASP A 81 -17.47 -6.34 32.78
C ASP A 81 -17.64 -7.84 32.46
N GLY A 82 -16.76 -8.69 32.99
CA GLY A 82 -16.75 -10.14 32.79
C GLY A 82 -15.89 -10.64 31.62
N CYS A 83 -15.20 -9.75 30.88
CA CYS A 83 -14.15 -10.21 29.96
C CYS A 83 -13.01 -10.88 30.75
N MET A 84 -12.30 -11.83 30.14
CA MET A 84 -11.19 -12.54 30.79
C MET A 84 -10.07 -12.85 29.79
N TYR A 85 -8.82 -12.69 30.20
CA TYR A 85 -7.63 -13.16 29.49
C TYR A 85 -6.85 -14.15 30.37
N VAL A 86 -6.28 -15.19 29.77
CA VAL A 86 -5.33 -16.12 30.40
C VAL A 86 -4.22 -16.42 29.40
N GLY A 87 -2.96 -16.14 29.72
CA GLY A 87 -1.85 -16.37 28.80
C GLY A 87 -0.56 -15.66 29.19
N ASP A 88 0.33 -15.48 28.21
CA ASP A 88 1.65 -14.88 28.39
C ASP A 88 1.60 -13.34 28.42
N TRP A 89 2.37 -12.74 29.33
CA TRP A 89 2.54 -11.30 29.51
C TRP A 89 4.02 -10.93 29.46
N VAL A 90 4.34 -9.77 28.90
CA VAL A 90 5.66 -9.13 29.00
C VAL A 90 5.45 -7.63 29.21
N SER A 91 6.11 -7.07 30.23
CA SER A 91 6.05 -5.64 30.59
C SER A 91 4.63 -5.06 30.59
N GLY A 92 3.70 -5.78 31.23
CA GLY A 92 2.28 -5.42 31.36
C GLY A 92 1.39 -5.61 30.14
N LYS A 93 1.93 -6.07 29.00
CA LYS A 93 1.19 -6.31 27.75
C LYS A 93 0.99 -7.81 27.51
N THR A 94 -0.17 -8.21 26.99
CA THR A 94 -0.38 -9.60 26.56
C THR A 94 0.38 -9.90 25.28
N THR A 95 1.00 -11.08 25.23
CA THR A 95 1.82 -11.54 24.11
C THR A 95 1.81 -13.08 24.03
N GLY A 96 2.75 -13.69 23.31
CA GLY A 96 2.94 -15.13 23.26
C GLY A 96 1.68 -15.89 22.82
N ARG A 97 1.23 -16.83 23.64
CA ARG A 97 -0.06 -17.51 23.49
C ARG A 97 -0.99 -17.14 24.64
N GLY A 98 -2.29 -17.13 24.34
CA GLY A 98 -3.30 -16.95 25.37
C GLY A 98 -4.70 -17.31 24.90
N LYS A 99 -5.64 -17.15 25.82
CA LYS A 99 -7.07 -17.29 25.62
C LYS A 99 -7.79 -16.05 26.14
N PHE A 100 -8.53 -15.39 25.26
CA PHE A 100 -9.47 -14.33 25.63
C PHE A 100 -10.89 -14.90 25.60
N SER A 101 -11.73 -14.51 26.56
CA SER A 101 -13.12 -14.92 26.70
C SER A 101 -14.00 -13.70 26.93
N TRP A 102 -15.11 -13.62 26.21
CA TRP A 102 -16.10 -12.56 26.32
C TRP A 102 -17.28 -12.98 27.22
N PRO A 103 -18.01 -12.03 27.85
CA PRO A 103 -19.25 -12.31 28.60
C PRO A 103 -20.36 -12.98 27.78
N SER A 104 -20.29 -12.88 26.45
CA SER A 104 -21.19 -13.54 25.50
C SER A 104 -20.97 -15.05 25.38
N GLY A 105 -19.91 -15.60 25.96
CA GLY A 105 -19.46 -16.98 25.78
C GLY A 105 -18.55 -17.19 24.58
N ALA A 106 -18.36 -16.17 23.73
CA ALA A 106 -17.35 -16.21 22.68
C ALA A 106 -15.92 -16.33 23.27
N THR A 107 -15.00 -16.94 22.53
CA THR A 107 -13.59 -17.09 22.94
C THR A 107 -12.64 -16.98 21.75
N TYR A 108 -11.41 -16.55 22.00
CA TYR A 108 -10.28 -16.66 21.08
C TYR A 108 -9.14 -17.35 21.81
N GLU A 109 -8.54 -18.37 21.21
CA GLU A 109 -7.39 -19.10 21.72
C GLU A 109 -6.32 -19.18 20.63
N GLY A 110 -5.17 -18.56 20.87
CA GLY A 110 -4.19 -18.34 19.82
C GLY A 110 -3.03 -17.44 20.24
N GLN A 111 -2.34 -16.90 19.25
CA GLN A 111 -1.22 -15.98 19.45
C GLN A 111 -1.71 -14.55 19.72
N PHE A 112 -0.92 -13.82 20.52
CA PHE A 112 -1.15 -12.43 20.89
C PHE A 112 0.11 -11.58 20.71
N LYS A 113 -0.08 -10.30 20.36
CA LYS A 113 1.00 -9.33 20.24
C LYS A 113 0.53 -7.96 20.73
N ASN A 114 1.10 -7.45 21.81
CA ASN A 114 0.80 -6.13 22.38
C ASN A 114 -0.71 -5.86 22.62
N GLY A 115 -1.48 -6.85 23.09
CA GLY A 115 -2.94 -6.71 23.29
C GLY A 115 -3.81 -7.14 22.10
N TYR A 116 -3.24 -7.35 20.90
CA TYR A 116 -3.98 -7.75 19.71
C TYR A 116 -3.95 -9.26 19.49
N MET A 117 -5.02 -9.80 18.92
CA MET A 117 -5.03 -11.14 18.32
C MET A 117 -4.23 -11.07 17.01
N ASP A 118 -3.07 -11.74 16.98
CA ASP A 118 -2.04 -11.56 15.95
C ASP A 118 -1.21 -12.86 15.85
N GLY A 119 -1.03 -13.40 14.64
CA GLY A 119 -0.51 -14.76 14.42
C GLY A 119 -1.62 -15.81 14.25
N GLU A 120 -1.33 -17.08 14.50
CA GLU A 120 -2.31 -18.18 14.35
C GLU A 120 -3.25 -18.27 15.57
N GLY A 121 -4.56 -18.45 15.31
CA GLY A 121 -5.56 -18.54 16.38
C GLY A 121 -6.93 -19.09 15.96
N LEU A 122 -7.64 -19.63 16.95
CA LEU A 122 -9.01 -20.14 16.86
C LEU A 122 -9.95 -19.17 17.59
N PHE A 123 -10.86 -18.53 16.86
CA PHE A 123 -12.03 -17.85 17.41
C PHE A 123 -13.26 -18.76 17.37
N THR A 124 -14.07 -18.68 18.41
CA THR A 124 -15.40 -19.29 18.53
C THR A 124 -16.37 -18.19 18.98
N GLY A 125 -17.32 -17.82 18.11
CA GLY A 125 -18.36 -16.82 18.40
C GLY A 125 -19.42 -17.34 19.37
N CYS A 126 -20.32 -16.47 19.83
CA CYS A 126 -21.39 -16.91 20.74
C CYS A 126 -22.44 -17.77 20.04
N SER A 127 -22.53 -17.67 18.71
CA SER A 127 -23.41 -18.48 17.85
C SER A 127 -22.81 -19.86 17.45
N ASN A 128 -21.73 -20.31 18.10
CA ASN A 128 -20.91 -21.48 17.70
C ASN A 128 -20.26 -21.39 16.30
N ASP A 129 -20.29 -20.23 15.64
CA ASP A 129 -19.46 -20.00 14.46
C ASP A 129 -17.98 -20.02 14.88
N THR A 130 -17.09 -20.53 14.03
CA THR A 130 -15.67 -20.67 14.36
C THR A 130 -14.80 -20.20 13.22
N TYR A 131 -13.68 -19.55 13.51
CA TYR A 131 -12.63 -19.27 12.55
C TYR A 131 -11.29 -19.78 13.09
N LYS A 132 -10.56 -20.53 12.27
CA LYS A 132 -9.19 -20.98 12.56
C LYS A 132 -8.27 -20.56 11.42
N GLY A 133 -7.19 -19.87 11.74
CA GLY A 133 -6.18 -19.43 10.76
C GLY A 133 -5.39 -18.23 11.27
N SER A 134 -4.81 -17.49 10.33
CA SER A 134 -3.99 -16.32 10.66
C SER A 134 -4.84 -15.09 11.04
N TRP A 135 -4.28 -14.26 11.91
CA TRP A 135 -4.84 -13.00 12.40
C TRP A 135 -3.77 -11.90 12.34
N VAL A 136 -4.21 -10.68 12.07
CA VAL A 136 -3.37 -9.48 12.11
C VAL A 136 -4.20 -8.35 12.71
N PHE A 137 -3.73 -7.74 13.80
CA PHE A 137 -4.45 -6.66 14.51
C PHE A 137 -5.95 -6.92 14.73
N ASN A 138 -6.31 -8.05 15.35
CA ASN A 138 -7.69 -8.53 15.58
C ASN A 138 -8.50 -8.93 14.33
N MET A 139 -7.97 -8.78 13.12
CA MET A 139 -8.67 -9.14 11.87
C MET A 139 -8.21 -10.49 11.32
N LYS A 140 -9.17 -11.28 10.84
CA LYS A 140 -8.93 -12.52 10.07
C LYS A 140 -8.13 -12.18 8.81
N HIS A 141 -7.03 -12.90 8.58
CA HIS A 141 -6.05 -12.61 7.53
C HIS A 141 -5.39 -13.89 7.02
N GLY A 142 -4.63 -13.80 5.92
CA GLY A 142 -3.75 -14.89 5.48
C GLY A 142 -4.56 -16.09 5.02
N ARG A 143 -4.31 -17.28 5.59
CA ARG A 143 -5.09 -18.48 5.30
C ARG A 143 -5.91 -18.88 6.53
N GLY A 144 -7.16 -19.27 6.29
CA GLY A 144 -8.05 -19.66 7.37
C GLY A 144 -9.32 -20.37 6.90
N SER A 145 -9.92 -21.11 7.83
CA SER A 145 -11.20 -21.79 7.66
C SER A 145 -12.23 -21.24 8.63
N ARG A 146 -13.43 -20.89 8.14
CA ARG A 146 -14.60 -20.52 8.95
C ARG A 146 -15.69 -21.59 8.83
N ASN A 147 -16.21 -22.08 9.95
CA ASN A 147 -17.49 -22.77 10.01
C ASN A 147 -18.54 -21.75 10.46
N TYR A 148 -19.66 -21.67 9.75
CA TYR A 148 -20.74 -20.72 10.01
C TYR A 148 -21.82 -21.36 10.89
N ALA A 149 -22.55 -20.54 11.65
CA ALA A 149 -23.59 -21.02 12.59
C ALA A 149 -24.76 -21.76 11.91
N ASN A 150 -24.96 -21.58 10.60
CA ASN A 150 -25.96 -22.31 9.80
C ASN A 150 -25.44 -23.63 9.21
N GLY A 151 -24.17 -23.98 9.43
CA GLY A 151 -23.53 -25.19 8.91
C GLY A 151 -22.74 -25.01 7.62
N ASP A 152 -22.67 -23.80 7.04
CA ASP A 152 -21.80 -23.54 5.89
C ASP A 152 -20.31 -23.54 6.31
N TYR A 153 -19.43 -23.70 5.33
CA TYR A 153 -17.97 -23.73 5.51
C TYR A 153 -17.26 -22.87 4.46
N TYR A 154 -16.28 -22.07 4.87
CA TYR A 154 -15.28 -21.49 3.96
C TYR A 154 -13.88 -21.96 4.36
N GLY A 155 -13.05 -22.31 3.40
CA GLY A 155 -11.62 -22.56 3.57
C GLY A 155 -10.83 -21.92 2.44
N GLY A 156 -9.97 -20.94 2.76
CA GLY A 156 -9.29 -20.14 1.75
C GLY A 156 -8.48 -19.00 2.33
N GLU A 157 -8.28 -17.98 1.51
CA GLU A 157 -7.52 -16.77 1.82
C GLU A 157 -8.43 -15.65 2.34
N TRP A 158 -7.91 -14.87 3.29
CA TRP A 158 -8.64 -13.83 4.02
C TRP A 158 -7.86 -12.52 4.04
N ARG A 159 -8.58 -11.39 3.93
CA ARG A 159 -8.01 -10.04 4.06
C ARG A 159 -8.97 -9.16 4.84
N ARG A 160 -8.46 -8.51 5.91
CA ARG A 160 -9.20 -7.53 6.74
C ARG A 160 -10.59 -8.04 7.19
N GLY A 161 -10.66 -9.30 7.64
CA GLY A 161 -11.91 -9.90 8.13
C GLY A 161 -12.77 -10.62 7.08
N LEU A 162 -12.49 -10.49 5.78
CA LEU A 162 -13.31 -11.01 4.69
C LEU A 162 -12.58 -12.06 3.82
N PRO A 163 -13.29 -13.03 3.20
CA PRO A 163 -12.77 -13.86 2.12
C PRO A 163 -12.20 -13.05 0.96
N ASP A 164 -10.93 -13.28 0.61
CA ASP A 164 -10.20 -12.51 -0.40
C ASP A 164 -8.94 -13.26 -0.85
N GLY A 165 -8.80 -13.55 -2.15
CA GLY A 165 -7.78 -14.45 -2.70
C GLY A 165 -8.40 -15.75 -3.24
N GLN A 166 -7.72 -16.88 -3.11
CA GLN A 166 -8.26 -18.19 -3.52
C GLN A 166 -9.04 -18.86 -2.37
N GLY A 167 -10.20 -19.46 -2.65
CA GLY A 167 -10.98 -20.14 -1.60
C GLY A 167 -12.11 -21.05 -2.05
N ARG A 168 -12.44 -21.99 -1.18
CA ARG A 168 -13.56 -22.93 -1.29
C ARG A 168 -14.66 -22.53 -0.31
N TYR A 169 -15.88 -22.33 -0.81
CA TYR A 169 -17.09 -22.25 0.03
C TYR A 169 -17.91 -23.52 -0.18
N GLN A 170 -18.53 -24.02 0.88
CA GLN A 170 -19.45 -25.15 0.85
C GLN A 170 -20.67 -24.80 1.67
N TRP A 171 -21.84 -24.84 1.03
CA TRP A 171 -23.12 -24.62 1.68
C TRP A 171 -23.58 -25.87 2.42
N SER A 172 -24.33 -25.65 3.49
CA SER A 172 -25.02 -26.66 4.29
C SER A 172 -25.97 -27.56 3.49
N ASN A 173 -26.45 -27.12 2.33
CA ASN A 173 -27.25 -27.93 1.40
C ASN A 173 -26.43 -28.90 0.51
N GLY A 174 -25.09 -28.82 0.56
CA GLY A 174 -24.17 -29.63 -0.25
C GLY A 174 -23.57 -28.93 -1.47
N ASN A 175 -24.07 -27.77 -1.89
CA ASN A 175 -23.48 -26.97 -2.96
C ASN A 175 -22.06 -26.51 -2.58
N GLN A 176 -21.21 -26.27 -3.57
CA GLN A 176 -19.80 -25.92 -3.36
C GLN A 176 -19.22 -25.02 -4.45
N TYR A 177 -18.58 -23.94 -4.04
CA TYR A 177 -17.74 -23.09 -4.89
C TYR A 177 -16.25 -23.36 -4.64
N ILE A 178 -15.43 -23.35 -5.69
CA ILE A 178 -13.97 -23.24 -5.63
C ILE A 178 -13.56 -22.14 -6.62
N GLY A 179 -12.92 -21.08 -6.16
CA GLY A 179 -12.48 -20.02 -7.07
C GLY A 179 -11.90 -18.82 -6.35
N GLN A 180 -11.89 -17.69 -7.07
CA GLN A 180 -11.41 -16.42 -6.54
C GLN A 180 -12.48 -15.69 -5.72
N TRP A 181 -12.01 -14.97 -4.71
CA TRP A 181 -12.81 -14.20 -3.76
C TRP A 181 -12.26 -12.78 -3.66
N LYS A 182 -13.15 -11.82 -3.46
CA LYS A 182 -12.82 -10.40 -3.31
C LYS A 182 -13.85 -9.75 -2.40
N ASN A 183 -13.41 -9.06 -1.35
CA ASN A 183 -14.29 -8.38 -0.38
C ASN A 183 -15.44 -9.26 0.15
N GLY A 184 -15.22 -10.57 0.34
CA GLY A 184 -16.22 -11.51 0.84
C GLY A 184 -17.18 -12.08 -0.20
N LYS A 185 -17.00 -11.78 -1.48
CA LYS A 185 -17.83 -12.27 -2.59
C LYS A 185 -17.03 -13.12 -3.58
N MET A 186 -17.71 -14.01 -4.30
CA MET A 186 -17.17 -14.73 -5.46
C MET A 186 -16.81 -13.74 -6.57
N ASN A 187 -15.64 -13.91 -7.18
CA ASN A 187 -15.07 -12.98 -8.17
C ASN A 187 -14.09 -13.73 -9.09
N GLY A 188 -13.73 -13.18 -10.25
CA GLY A 188 -12.73 -13.79 -11.15
C GLY A 188 -13.14 -15.19 -11.63
N GLN A 189 -12.16 -16.04 -11.95
CA GLN A 189 -12.42 -17.44 -12.36
C GLN A 189 -12.84 -18.30 -11.16
N GLY A 190 -13.91 -19.08 -11.32
CA GLY A 190 -14.36 -20.03 -10.30
C GLY A 190 -15.36 -21.08 -10.79
N THR A 191 -15.29 -22.25 -10.15
CA THR A 191 -16.15 -23.41 -10.37
C THR A 191 -17.22 -23.47 -9.28
N MET A 192 -18.50 -23.52 -9.65
CA MET A 192 -19.60 -23.90 -8.77
C MET A 192 -20.06 -25.32 -9.09
N MET A 193 -20.44 -26.08 -8.07
CA MET A 193 -20.96 -27.45 -8.15
C MET A 193 -22.17 -27.56 -7.22
N TRP A 194 -23.23 -28.21 -7.68
CA TRP A 194 -24.46 -28.40 -6.90
C TRP A 194 -24.56 -29.81 -6.35
N ALA A 195 -25.34 -29.98 -5.28
CA ALA A 195 -25.62 -31.29 -4.69
C ALA A 195 -26.35 -32.26 -5.65
N ASN A 196 -26.96 -31.73 -6.73
CA ASN A 196 -27.64 -32.46 -7.79
C ASN A 196 -26.72 -32.79 -9.01
N GLY A 197 -25.40 -32.75 -8.84
CA GLY A 197 -24.43 -33.11 -9.90
C GLY A 197 -24.17 -32.04 -10.97
N ASN A 198 -25.00 -30.99 -11.05
CA ASN A 198 -24.75 -29.87 -11.97
C ASN A 198 -23.44 -29.13 -11.62
N LYS A 199 -22.85 -28.44 -12.62
CA LYS A 199 -21.57 -27.74 -12.49
C LYS A 199 -21.48 -26.51 -13.40
N TYR A 200 -20.87 -25.43 -12.92
CA TYR A 200 -20.55 -24.23 -13.70
C TYR A 200 -19.07 -23.91 -13.59
N ASP A 201 -18.40 -23.68 -14.71
CA ASP A 201 -17.01 -23.25 -14.81
C ASP A 201 -16.94 -21.94 -15.61
N GLY A 202 -16.62 -20.81 -14.97
CA GLY A 202 -16.56 -19.53 -15.66
C GLY A 202 -16.12 -18.35 -14.77
N CYS A 203 -16.25 -17.13 -15.28
CA CYS A 203 -15.97 -15.94 -14.48
C CYS A 203 -17.18 -15.54 -13.60
N TRP A 204 -16.86 -14.76 -12.55
CA TRP A 204 -17.78 -14.21 -11.55
C TRP A 204 -17.44 -12.75 -11.29
N GLU A 205 -18.43 -11.91 -11.03
CA GLU A 205 -18.24 -10.52 -10.59
C GLU A 205 -19.28 -10.17 -9.52
N GLU A 206 -18.83 -9.56 -8.42
CA GLU A 206 -19.70 -9.11 -7.31
C GLU A 206 -20.69 -10.15 -6.76
N GLY A 207 -20.34 -11.45 -6.86
CA GLY A 207 -21.14 -12.59 -6.42
C GLY A 207 -21.99 -13.25 -7.52
N GLU A 208 -22.07 -12.67 -8.71
CA GLU A 208 -22.90 -13.17 -9.82
C GLU A 208 -22.04 -13.77 -10.96
N PRO A 209 -22.53 -14.75 -11.74
CA PRO A 209 -21.83 -15.28 -12.91
C PRO A 209 -21.69 -14.21 -14.00
N LYS A 210 -20.52 -14.12 -14.66
CA LYS A 210 -20.30 -13.12 -15.71
C LYS A 210 -19.32 -13.57 -16.79
N GLY A 211 -19.45 -13.05 -18.01
CA GLY A 211 -18.52 -13.32 -19.10
C GLY A 211 -18.55 -14.77 -19.55
N ASN A 212 -17.44 -15.29 -20.09
CA ASN A 212 -17.41 -16.65 -20.62
C ASN A 212 -17.52 -17.70 -19.50
N GLY A 213 -18.46 -18.63 -19.65
CA GLY A 213 -18.68 -19.73 -18.71
C GLY A 213 -19.39 -20.93 -19.35
N THR A 214 -19.11 -22.12 -18.80
CA THR A 214 -19.73 -23.39 -19.19
C THR A 214 -20.56 -23.94 -18.05
N PHE A 215 -21.86 -24.15 -18.26
CA PHE A 215 -22.71 -24.94 -17.36
C PHE A 215 -22.81 -26.37 -17.89
N ARG A 216 -22.83 -27.36 -17.00
CA ARG A 216 -22.98 -28.79 -17.27
C ARG A 216 -24.07 -29.34 -16.35
N TRP A 217 -24.94 -30.16 -16.91
CA TRP A 217 -25.97 -30.90 -16.18
C TRP A 217 -25.48 -32.31 -15.83
N GLU A 218 -26.12 -32.96 -14.85
CA GLU A 218 -25.79 -34.34 -14.43
C GLU A 218 -25.93 -35.37 -15.58
N ASP A 219 -26.85 -35.13 -16.53
CA ASP A 219 -27.07 -35.97 -17.72
C ASP A 219 -25.92 -35.90 -18.75
N GLY A 220 -24.95 -35.01 -18.57
CA GLY A 220 -23.85 -34.76 -19.50
C GLY A 220 -24.13 -33.69 -20.56
N SER A 221 -25.34 -33.14 -20.61
CA SER A 221 -25.66 -31.95 -21.42
C SER A 221 -24.82 -30.76 -20.93
N PHE A 222 -24.51 -29.80 -21.82
CA PHE A 222 -23.77 -28.59 -21.43
C PHE A 222 -24.11 -27.37 -22.28
N TYR A 223 -23.99 -26.19 -21.67
CA TYR A 223 -24.18 -24.88 -22.28
C TYR A 223 -22.87 -24.10 -22.17
N VAL A 224 -22.37 -23.56 -23.29
CA VAL A 224 -21.20 -22.68 -23.33
C VAL A 224 -21.63 -21.32 -23.85
N GLY A 225 -21.32 -20.25 -23.11
CA GLY A 225 -21.72 -18.90 -23.51
C GLY A 225 -21.12 -17.77 -22.69
N VAL A 226 -21.50 -16.56 -23.08
CA VAL A 226 -21.41 -15.35 -22.28
C VAL A 226 -22.57 -15.34 -21.29
N TRP A 227 -22.27 -15.01 -20.04
CA TRP A 227 -23.20 -14.84 -18.93
C TRP A 227 -23.22 -13.37 -18.53
N SER A 228 -24.40 -12.83 -18.27
CA SER A 228 -24.57 -11.49 -17.71
C SER A 228 -25.91 -11.42 -16.97
N LYS A 229 -26.05 -10.37 -16.16
CA LYS A 229 -27.31 -9.99 -15.53
C LYS A 229 -28.31 -9.44 -16.54
N ASP A 230 -27.80 -8.87 -17.64
CA ASP A 230 -28.58 -8.36 -18.75
C ASP A 230 -28.85 -9.48 -19.78
N PRO A 231 -30.12 -9.85 -20.05
CA PRO A 231 -30.46 -10.85 -21.07
C PRO A 231 -29.95 -10.51 -22.47
N ALA A 232 -29.74 -9.22 -22.79
CA ALA A 232 -29.21 -8.79 -24.09
C ALA A 232 -27.71 -9.07 -24.26
N GLU A 233 -26.96 -9.28 -23.17
CA GLU A 233 -25.56 -9.68 -23.19
C GLU A 233 -25.37 -11.21 -23.05
N GLN A 234 -26.41 -11.95 -22.65
CA GLN A 234 -26.34 -13.41 -22.46
C GLN A 234 -26.50 -14.14 -23.81
N ALA A 235 -25.47 -14.87 -24.24
CA ALA A 235 -25.47 -15.56 -25.53
C ALA A 235 -24.62 -16.83 -25.47
N GLY A 236 -25.11 -17.95 -26.03
CA GLY A 236 -24.39 -19.22 -25.98
C GLY A 236 -25.03 -20.33 -26.78
N ALA A 237 -24.41 -21.51 -26.74
CA ALA A 237 -24.87 -22.72 -27.41
C ALA A 237 -25.03 -23.87 -26.41
N PHE A 238 -26.16 -24.58 -26.52
CA PHE A 238 -26.48 -25.79 -25.77
C PHE A 238 -26.19 -27.04 -26.61
N TYR A 239 -25.65 -28.07 -25.96
CA TYR A 239 -25.24 -29.34 -26.53
C TYR A 239 -25.78 -30.50 -25.68
N THR A 240 -26.41 -31.48 -26.33
CA THR A 240 -26.83 -32.75 -25.71
C THR A 240 -25.74 -33.81 -25.84
N PRO A 241 -25.74 -34.88 -25.03
CA PRO A 241 -24.78 -35.98 -25.13
C PRO A 241 -24.77 -36.68 -26.51
N ASP A 242 -25.95 -36.79 -27.14
CA ASP A 242 -26.19 -37.68 -28.30
C ASP A 242 -26.27 -36.96 -29.67
N SER A 243 -25.90 -35.68 -29.78
CA SER A 243 -25.97 -34.98 -31.09
C SER A 243 -24.93 -33.87 -31.29
N GLN A 244 -24.22 -33.93 -32.43
CA GLN A 244 -23.27 -32.89 -32.88
C GLN A 244 -23.94 -31.66 -33.52
N THR A 245 -25.22 -31.41 -33.21
CA THR A 245 -26.03 -30.32 -33.76
C THR A 245 -26.69 -29.54 -32.63
N ALA A 246 -26.38 -28.25 -32.52
CA ALA A 246 -27.01 -27.37 -31.53
C ALA A 246 -28.48 -27.05 -31.90
N THR A 247 -29.28 -26.68 -30.88
CA THR A 247 -30.76 -26.55 -30.88
C THR A 247 -31.49 -27.91 -30.93
N PRO A 248 -32.60 -28.07 -30.17
CA PRO A 248 -33.88 -27.44 -30.53
C PRO A 248 -34.48 -26.58 -29.37
N PRO A 249 -35.81 -26.41 -29.17
CA PRO A 249 -36.43 -25.08 -29.13
C PRO A 249 -36.81 -24.57 -27.72
N ASP A 250 -37.14 -23.27 -27.64
CA ASP A 250 -37.77 -22.58 -26.50
C ASP A 250 -37.12 -22.82 -25.12
N TRP A 251 -35.79 -22.73 -25.05
CA TRP A 251 -35.03 -22.65 -23.79
C TRP A 251 -34.52 -21.22 -23.56
N ASP A 252 -34.72 -20.69 -22.35
CA ASP A 252 -34.31 -19.35 -21.93
C ASP A 252 -33.07 -19.40 -21.01
N PRO A 253 -31.91 -18.88 -21.46
CA PRO A 253 -30.70 -18.78 -20.63
C PRO A 253 -30.86 -17.97 -19.33
N GLN A 254 -31.82 -17.04 -19.26
CA GLN A 254 -32.05 -16.20 -18.09
C GLN A 254 -32.70 -16.98 -16.92
N GLN A 255 -33.45 -18.04 -17.22
CA GLN A 255 -33.96 -18.96 -16.18
C GLN A 255 -32.81 -19.66 -15.46
N LEU A 256 -31.79 -20.07 -16.23
CA LEU A 256 -30.59 -20.67 -15.66
C LEU A 256 -29.82 -19.65 -14.80
N TYR A 257 -29.68 -18.39 -15.24
CA TYR A 257 -29.11 -17.32 -14.40
C TYR A 257 -29.89 -17.10 -13.10
N SER A 258 -31.22 -17.14 -13.14
CA SER A 258 -32.06 -16.99 -11.95
C SER A 258 -31.85 -18.13 -10.95
N VAL A 259 -31.79 -19.39 -11.42
CA VAL A 259 -31.48 -20.57 -10.59
C VAL A 259 -30.07 -20.49 -9.99
N LEU A 260 -29.09 -19.97 -10.74
CA LEU A 260 -27.76 -19.69 -10.19
C LEU A 260 -27.81 -18.68 -9.04
N MET A 261 -28.65 -17.65 -9.13
CA MET A 261 -28.67 -16.55 -8.16
C MET A 261 -29.43 -16.84 -6.86
N GLU A 262 -30.49 -17.65 -6.88
CA GLU A 262 -31.27 -17.94 -5.65
C GLU A 262 -30.52 -18.83 -4.66
N GLU A 263 -29.73 -19.81 -5.14
CA GLU A 263 -29.01 -20.75 -4.27
C GLU A 263 -27.61 -20.29 -3.81
N CYS A 264 -27.04 -19.25 -4.41
CA CYS A 264 -25.63 -18.88 -4.19
C CYS A 264 -25.40 -17.77 -3.14
N THR A 265 -26.32 -17.59 -2.19
CA THR A 265 -26.20 -16.55 -1.15
C THR A 265 -25.14 -16.93 -0.10
N VAL A 266 -24.12 -16.09 0.09
CA VAL A 266 -23.02 -16.32 1.04
C VAL A 266 -23.40 -15.80 2.42
N SER A 267 -23.29 -16.64 3.45
CA SER A 267 -23.67 -16.29 4.82
C SER A 267 -22.81 -15.18 5.41
N SER A 268 -23.46 -14.12 5.91
CA SER A 268 -22.85 -13.08 6.74
C SER A 268 -22.65 -13.61 8.18
N GLY A 269 -21.46 -14.10 8.50
CA GLY A 269 -21.15 -14.60 9.85
C GLY A 269 -20.82 -13.48 10.85
N GLU A 270 -20.93 -13.81 12.15
CA GLU A 270 -20.77 -12.92 13.32
C GLU A 270 -19.57 -11.95 13.25
N GLU A 271 -19.79 -10.68 13.62
CA GLU A 271 -18.75 -9.65 13.81
C GLU A 271 -18.31 -9.58 15.28
N ILE A 272 -17.02 -9.33 15.54
CA ILE A 272 -16.47 -9.32 16.90
C ILE A 272 -16.83 -8.02 17.61
N CYS A 273 -17.90 -8.05 18.40
CA CYS A 273 -18.35 -6.92 19.21
C CYS A 273 -17.47 -6.75 20.45
N GLY A 274 -16.51 -5.81 20.37
CA GLY A 274 -15.52 -5.52 21.41
C GLY A 274 -14.22 -6.29 21.22
N CYS A 275 -13.10 -5.60 20.97
CA CYS A 275 -11.81 -6.22 20.69
C CYS A 275 -10.93 -6.35 21.96
N PRO A 276 -10.04 -7.36 22.07
CA PRO A 276 -9.13 -7.48 23.22
C PRO A 276 -8.21 -6.27 23.42
N SER A 277 -7.82 -5.58 22.34
CA SER A 277 -7.04 -4.35 22.40
C SER A 277 -7.79 -3.15 22.99
N GLU A 278 -9.12 -3.15 22.98
CA GLU A 278 -9.93 -2.13 23.67
C GLU A 278 -9.93 -2.33 25.19
N LYS A 279 -9.33 -3.43 25.67
CA LYS A 279 -9.05 -3.73 27.08
C LYS A 279 -7.59 -3.48 27.47
N MET A 280 -6.84 -2.70 26.69
CA MET A 280 -5.47 -2.29 27.04
C MET A 280 -5.44 -1.58 28.40
N ILE A 281 -4.76 -2.19 29.37
CA ILE A 281 -4.54 -1.63 30.70
C ILE A 281 -3.27 -0.78 30.68
N SER A 282 -3.40 0.50 31.01
CA SER A 282 -2.25 1.38 31.29
C SER A 282 -1.71 1.08 32.70
N TRP A 283 -0.61 0.34 32.78
CA TRP A 283 0.08 0.10 34.04
C TRP A 283 0.93 1.32 34.42
N PRO A 284 0.82 1.85 35.65
CA PRO A 284 1.67 2.94 36.11
C PRO A 284 3.05 2.40 36.50
N CYS A 285 3.94 2.31 35.51
CA CYS A 285 5.37 2.47 35.77
C CYS A 285 5.62 3.96 36.11
N GLU A 286 6.50 4.24 37.07
CA GLU A 286 6.72 5.62 37.51
C GLU A 286 7.37 6.49 36.42
N GLY A 287 6.85 7.71 36.26
CA GLY A 287 7.20 8.63 35.17
C GLY A 287 6.06 9.56 34.71
N GLU A 288 5.08 9.84 35.58
CA GLU A 288 3.90 10.64 35.22
C GLU A 288 4.06 12.16 35.44
N PHE A 289 3.13 12.89 34.80
CA PHE A 289 2.80 14.32 34.89
C PHE A 289 3.60 15.28 33.98
N LEU A 290 2.94 16.15 33.20
CA LEU A 290 1.59 16.70 33.39
C LEU A 290 0.63 16.48 32.19
N GLN A 291 -0.60 15.98 32.46
CA GLN A 291 -1.74 16.12 31.54
C GLN A 291 -3.07 16.43 32.24
N LYS A 292 -3.39 17.73 32.36
CA LYS A 292 -4.72 18.32 32.63
C LYS A 292 -4.70 19.71 31.98
N GLN A 293 -5.73 20.24 31.31
CA GLN A 293 -7.09 19.82 30.92
C GLN A 293 -7.42 20.62 29.61
N HIS A 294 -8.54 20.54 28.89
CA HIS A 294 -9.94 20.41 29.33
C HIS A 294 -10.85 20.04 28.14
N ILE A 295 -11.86 19.18 28.34
CA ILE A 295 -12.92 18.93 27.34
C ILE A 295 -13.99 20.02 27.41
N GLY A 296 -14.51 20.47 26.26
CA GLY A 296 -15.43 21.61 26.14
C GLY A 296 -16.70 21.34 25.32
N LYS A 297 -17.78 20.91 26.00
CA LYS A 297 -19.21 21.05 25.60
C LYS A 297 -19.65 20.46 24.24
N VAL A 298 -20.16 19.22 24.28
CA VAL A 298 -21.19 18.75 23.33
C VAL A 298 -22.49 19.51 23.58
N TYR A 299 -23.07 20.13 22.54
CA TYR A 299 -24.39 20.77 22.62
C TYR A 299 -25.53 19.75 22.44
N LYS A 300 -26.43 19.68 23.43
CA LYS A 300 -27.71 18.95 23.31
C LYS A 300 -28.75 19.81 22.60
N THR A 301 -29.37 19.29 21.55
CA THR A 301 -30.70 19.72 21.07
C THR A 301 -31.73 18.61 21.32
N LYS A 302 -33.01 18.97 21.41
CA LYS A 302 -34.07 18.13 22.00
C LYS A 302 -35.03 17.59 20.95
N SER A 303 -35.46 16.34 21.11
CA SER A 303 -36.57 15.73 20.37
C SER A 303 -37.95 16.10 20.95
N LYS A 304 -39.02 15.94 20.13
CA LYS A 304 -40.50 15.93 20.40
C LYS A 304 -41.26 17.19 19.89
N PRO A 305 -42.58 17.08 19.55
CA PRO A 305 -43.22 16.03 18.71
C PRO A 305 -44.40 16.52 17.81
N ARG A 306 -45.00 15.60 17.02
CA ARG A 306 -46.31 15.69 16.29
C ARG A 306 -46.32 16.62 15.05
N ARG A 307 -47.20 16.44 14.03
CA ARG A 307 -48.52 15.77 13.94
C ARG A 307 -48.79 15.17 12.53
N ARG A 308 -49.86 14.35 12.37
CA ARG A 308 -50.45 13.86 11.09
C ARG A 308 -51.10 15.00 10.26
N SER A 309 -51.49 14.90 8.99
CA SER A 309 -51.56 13.78 7.99
C SER A 309 -51.12 14.31 6.58
N VAL A 310 -51.54 13.91 5.35
CA VAL A 310 -52.70 13.20 4.73
C VAL A 310 -52.19 12.40 3.47
N ASP A 311 -53.08 11.81 2.67
CA ASP A 311 -52.87 11.04 1.41
C ASP A 311 -52.28 11.88 0.23
N GLY A 312 -51.80 11.30 -0.90
CA GLY A 312 -51.93 9.91 -1.36
C GLY A 312 -51.01 9.49 -2.54
N ARG A 313 -51.26 8.28 -3.08
CA ARG A 313 -50.36 7.43 -3.91
C ARG A 313 -50.18 7.84 -5.38
N LEU A 314 -49.00 7.55 -5.94
CA LEU A 314 -48.69 6.60 -7.06
C LEU A 314 -47.19 6.84 -7.48
N SER A 315 -46.29 5.85 -7.41
CA SER A 315 -46.01 4.74 -8.35
C SER A 315 -44.91 5.10 -9.37
N ASP A 316 -43.70 4.56 -9.13
CA ASP A 316 -42.68 4.06 -10.08
C ASP A 316 -42.14 4.97 -11.22
N GLY A 317 -40.96 4.75 -11.83
CA GLY A 317 -39.89 3.77 -11.63
C GLY A 317 -38.82 3.90 -12.76
N GLU A 318 -37.62 3.33 -12.57
CA GLU A 318 -36.51 3.22 -13.58
C GLU A 318 -35.87 4.56 -14.05
N GLY A 319 -34.66 4.61 -14.65
CA GLY A 319 -33.69 3.56 -15.04
C GLY A 319 -33.53 3.41 -16.57
N ILE A 320 -32.41 2.94 -17.17
CA ILE A 320 -31.00 2.75 -16.76
C ILE A 320 -30.10 2.89 -18.04
N SER A 321 -28.77 2.94 -17.87
CA SER A 321 -27.71 2.41 -18.78
C SER A 321 -27.38 3.07 -20.13
N LEU A 322 -26.25 2.60 -20.71
CA LEU A 322 -25.47 3.14 -21.82
C LEU A 322 -24.60 2.00 -22.45
N ASP A 323 -24.58 1.93 -23.78
CA ASP A 323 -23.59 1.37 -24.76
C ASP A 323 -22.72 0.12 -24.47
N THR A 324 -22.45 -0.68 -25.53
CA THR A 324 -21.48 -1.80 -25.56
C THR A 324 -20.63 -1.82 -26.85
N ASP A 325 -19.47 -2.49 -26.81
CA ASP A 325 -18.37 -2.51 -27.81
C ASP A 325 -18.52 -3.48 -29.01
N THR A 326 -17.62 -3.36 -30.02
CA THR A 326 -16.92 -4.47 -30.74
C THR A 326 -15.89 -3.91 -31.77
N ASP A 327 -14.83 -4.58 -32.27
CA ASP A 327 -14.21 -5.89 -31.98
C ASP A 327 -12.70 -5.96 -32.40
N ALA A 328 -12.07 -7.14 -32.26
CA ALA A 328 -10.77 -7.53 -32.84
C ALA A 328 -10.91 -8.49 -34.05
N ARG A 329 -9.80 -8.90 -34.69
CA ARG A 329 -9.78 -9.98 -35.71
C ARG A 329 -8.46 -10.78 -35.73
N SER A 330 -8.50 -11.93 -36.41
CA SER A 330 -7.57 -13.06 -36.34
C SER A 330 -7.01 -13.50 -37.71
N ASP A 331 -6.00 -14.38 -37.70
CA ASP A 331 -5.35 -14.97 -38.89
C ASP A 331 -5.47 -16.51 -38.94
N ILE A 332 -5.47 -17.07 -40.15
CA ILE A 332 -5.41 -18.52 -40.45
C ILE A 332 -4.67 -18.72 -41.80
N PHE A 333 -3.57 -19.50 -41.86
CA PHE A 333 -3.37 -20.56 -42.86
C PHE A 333 -2.15 -21.45 -42.59
N SER A 334 -1.93 -22.45 -43.46
CA SER A 334 -1.03 -23.60 -43.31
C SER A 334 0.33 -23.47 -44.02
N GLY A 335 1.27 -24.37 -43.68
CA GLY A 335 2.52 -24.58 -44.42
C GLY A 335 3.17 -25.94 -44.08
N HIS A 336 3.60 -26.70 -45.09
CA HIS A 336 4.41 -27.91 -44.92
C HIS A 336 5.87 -27.58 -44.67
N PHE A 337 6.60 -28.44 -43.93
CA PHE A 337 8.02 -28.67 -44.16
C PHE A 337 8.38 -30.15 -44.05
N GLY A 338 9.42 -30.56 -44.78
CA GLY A 338 9.72 -31.96 -45.09
C GLY A 338 10.61 -32.67 -44.06
N SER A 339 10.50 -34.01 -44.06
CA SER A 339 11.32 -34.93 -43.26
C SER A 339 12.81 -34.91 -43.63
N GLN A 340 13.68 -34.92 -42.62
CA GLN A 340 14.80 -35.86 -42.58
C GLN A 340 15.11 -36.27 -41.13
N ARG A 341 15.64 -37.49 -40.95
CA ARG A 341 15.85 -38.16 -39.65
C ARG A 341 17.30 -38.04 -39.17
N SER A 342 17.51 -37.93 -37.86
CA SER A 342 18.59 -38.64 -37.17
C SER A 342 18.35 -38.67 -35.66
N GLU A 343 18.04 -39.85 -35.10
CA GLU A 343 18.15 -40.17 -33.67
C GLU A 343 18.85 -41.53 -33.52
N GLY A 344 19.46 -41.76 -32.36
CA GLY A 344 20.38 -42.87 -32.06
C GLY A 344 21.83 -42.37 -31.97
N LEU A 345 22.64 -42.75 -30.97
CA LEU A 345 22.57 -43.95 -30.12
C LEU A 345 22.89 -43.65 -28.64
N GLU A 346 22.60 -44.62 -27.78
CA GLU A 346 22.83 -44.62 -26.33
C GLU A 346 24.33 -44.73 -25.96
N SER A 347 24.70 -44.21 -24.79
CA SER A 347 25.73 -44.84 -23.94
C SER A 347 25.53 -44.47 -22.48
N TYR A 348 25.48 -45.48 -21.61
CA TYR A 348 25.66 -45.30 -20.17
C TYR A 348 27.10 -44.86 -19.86
N ASP A 349 27.28 -43.98 -18.89
CA ASP A 349 28.26 -44.23 -17.82
C ASP A 349 27.81 -43.53 -16.52
N SER A 350 28.36 -43.96 -15.39
CA SER A 350 27.95 -43.53 -14.06
C SER A 350 29.12 -43.44 -13.08
N ASP A 351 29.42 -42.24 -12.59
CA ASP A 351 30.08 -42.07 -11.29
C ASP A 351 29.66 -40.77 -10.58
N ALA A 352 29.92 -40.68 -9.28
CA ALA A 352 29.34 -39.69 -8.38
C ALA A 352 30.38 -38.69 -7.84
N SER A 353 30.22 -37.41 -8.19
CA SER A 353 30.94 -36.30 -7.55
C SER A 353 29.98 -35.33 -6.84
N ARG A 354 30.00 -35.32 -5.50
CA ARG A 354 29.20 -34.40 -4.67
C ARG A 354 29.72 -32.96 -4.76
N GLY A 355 29.20 -32.18 -5.70
CA GLY A 355 29.44 -30.74 -5.79
C GLY A 355 28.40 -29.90 -5.01
N PHE A 356 28.86 -28.90 -4.25
CA PHE A 356 27.98 -27.90 -3.64
C PHE A 356 27.17 -27.16 -4.72
N ARG A 357 25.84 -27.09 -4.57
CA ARG A 357 25.03 -26.11 -5.32
C ARG A 357 24.75 -24.90 -4.44
N SER A 358 25.25 -23.74 -4.86
CA SER A 358 24.91 -22.44 -4.27
C SER A 358 23.40 -22.28 -4.14
N HIS A 359 22.95 -21.84 -2.98
CA HIS A 359 21.56 -21.44 -2.78
C HIS A 359 21.33 -20.12 -3.52
N CYS A 360 20.86 -20.21 -4.76
CA CYS A 360 20.30 -19.06 -5.47
C CYS A 360 19.11 -18.53 -4.67
N ILE A 361 19.29 -17.36 -4.06
CA ILE A 361 18.25 -16.68 -3.31
C ILE A 361 17.15 -16.32 -4.31
N LYS A 362 16.00 -16.99 -4.21
CA LYS A 362 14.79 -16.59 -4.94
C LYS A 362 14.25 -15.30 -4.34
N ILE A 363 14.78 -14.17 -4.83
CA ILE A 363 14.21 -12.85 -4.60
C ILE A 363 12.74 -12.93 -5.03
N GLN A 364 11.82 -12.70 -4.09
CA GLN A 364 10.40 -12.61 -4.42
C GLN A 364 10.18 -11.32 -5.22
N PRO A 365 9.42 -11.35 -6.33
CA PRO A 365 9.17 -10.15 -7.11
C PRO A 365 8.44 -9.12 -6.24
N ALA A 366 9.00 -7.91 -6.14
CA ALA A 366 8.38 -6.83 -5.40
C ALA A 366 7.00 -6.49 -6.00
N LYS A 367 6.06 -6.06 -5.14
CA LYS A 367 4.74 -5.59 -5.59
C LYS A 367 4.92 -4.40 -6.56
N THR A 368 4.62 -4.63 -7.85
CA THR A 368 4.56 -3.57 -8.86
C THR A 368 3.57 -2.50 -8.45
N GLN A 369 3.97 -1.23 -8.52
CA GLN A 369 3.15 -0.14 -8.00
C GLN A 369 2.05 0.26 -9.01
N GLY A 370 0.80 0.30 -8.56
CA GLY A 370 -0.35 0.78 -9.33
C GLY A 370 -1.22 -0.32 -9.96
N ASP A 371 -2.45 0.07 -10.28
CA ASP A 371 -3.49 -0.79 -10.85
C ASP A 371 -3.38 -0.81 -12.39
N THR A 372 -3.22 -1.98 -13.00
CA THR A 372 -3.01 -2.08 -14.47
C THR A 372 -4.27 -1.69 -15.24
N ILE A 373 -4.16 -0.78 -16.21
CA ILE A 373 -5.30 -0.25 -16.99
C ILE A 373 -5.67 -1.22 -18.12
N SER A 374 -6.53 -2.20 -17.81
CA SER A 374 -7.13 -3.09 -18.79
C SER A 374 -8.36 -2.48 -19.48
N LYS A 375 -8.86 -3.15 -20.54
CA LYS A 375 -10.17 -2.85 -21.14
C LYS A 375 -11.26 -2.91 -20.06
N GLY A 376 -12.21 -1.97 -20.11
CA GLY A 376 -13.25 -1.78 -19.09
C GLY A 376 -12.84 -0.87 -17.92
N HIS A 377 -11.54 -0.52 -17.77
CA HIS A 377 -11.14 0.45 -16.76
C HIS A 377 -11.53 1.89 -17.16
N LYS A 378 -12.00 2.69 -16.19
CA LYS A 378 -12.50 4.08 -16.33
C LYS A 378 -11.62 5.06 -17.13
N ASN A 379 -10.32 4.76 -17.26
CA ASN A 379 -9.30 5.59 -17.90
C ASN A 379 -8.66 4.88 -19.12
N TYR A 380 -9.22 3.76 -19.59
CA TYR A 380 -8.68 2.97 -20.70
C TYR A 380 -8.57 3.77 -22.01
N ASP A 381 -9.64 4.44 -22.45
CA ASP A 381 -9.59 5.30 -23.64
C ASP A 381 -8.61 6.46 -23.49
N LEU A 382 -8.46 6.99 -22.27
CA LEU A 382 -7.52 8.07 -21.98
C LEU A 382 -6.06 7.58 -22.11
N MET A 383 -5.79 6.33 -21.70
CA MET A 383 -4.50 5.66 -21.93
C MET A 383 -4.25 5.41 -23.42
N LEU A 384 -5.20 4.82 -24.15
CA LEU A 384 -5.05 4.54 -25.58
C LEU A 384 -4.79 5.83 -26.39
N ASN A 385 -5.59 6.87 -26.16
CA ASN A 385 -5.46 8.15 -26.84
C ASN A 385 -4.14 8.88 -26.48
N LEU A 386 -3.62 8.64 -25.27
CA LEU A 386 -2.29 9.08 -24.86
C LEU A 386 -1.19 8.34 -25.61
N GLN A 387 -1.25 7.01 -25.67
CA GLN A 387 -0.23 6.19 -26.33
C GLN A 387 -0.18 6.45 -27.84
N LEU A 388 -1.35 6.53 -28.50
CA LEU A 388 -1.48 6.91 -29.91
C LEU A 388 -0.90 8.32 -30.17
N GLY A 389 -1.24 9.29 -29.32
CA GLY A 389 -0.79 10.67 -29.45
C GLY A 389 0.72 10.84 -29.31
N ILE A 390 1.34 10.19 -28.30
CA ILE A 390 2.79 10.21 -28.08
C ILE A 390 3.52 9.48 -29.22
N ARG A 391 3.10 8.26 -29.56
CA ARG A 391 3.73 7.45 -30.64
C ARG A 391 3.80 8.24 -31.96
N HIS A 392 2.72 8.92 -32.33
CA HIS A 392 2.68 9.81 -33.50
C HIS A 392 3.50 11.10 -33.33
N SER A 393 3.52 11.72 -32.14
CA SER A 393 4.31 12.93 -31.87
C SER A 393 5.82 12.69 -31.93
N VAL A 394 6.28 11.56 -31.37
CA VAL A 394 7.70 11.21 -31.27
C VAL A 394 8.21 10.57 -32.55
N GLY A 395 7.44 9.65 -33.16
CA GLY A 395 7.80 8.94 -34.40
C GLY A 395 7.81 9.80 -35.67
N ARG A 396 7.45 11.08 -35.59
CA ARG A 396 7.58 12.04 -36.70
C ARG A 396 9.07 12.35 -36.99
N PRO A 397 9.56 12.13 -38.23
CA PRO A 397 10.89 12.56 -38.65
C PRO A 397 11.14 14.04 -38.35
N ALA A 398 12.37 14.37 -37.97
CA ALA A 398 12.74 15.70 -37.50
C ALA A 398 14.13 16.11 -38.01
N PRO A 399 14.38 17.42 -38.21
CA PRO A 399 15.73 17.91 -38.47
C PRO A 399 16.65 17.64 -37.28
N ALA A 400 17.96 17.53 -37.54
CA ALA A 400 18.96 17.22 -36.53
C ALA A 400 18.92 18.20 -35.34
N THR A 401 18.82 17.67 -34.12
CA THR A 401 18.65 18.47 -32.90
C THR A 401 19.95 19.12 -32.46
N SER A 402 20.07 20.42 -32.76
CA SER A 402 20.98 21.34 -32.06
C SER A 402 20.53 21.53 -30.60
N LEU A 403 21.47 21.83 -29.71
CA LEU A 403 21.20 22.23 -28.33
C LEU A 403 20.87 23.72 -28.18
N ASP A 404 21.03 24.52 -29.24
CA ASP A 404 20.66 25.94 -29.27
C ASP A 404 19.33 26.13 -30.00
N LEU A 405 18.30 26.44 -29.22
CA LEU A 405 16.93 26.56 -29.67
C LEU A 405 16.53 28.03 -29.81
N ARG A 406 15.94 28.37 -30.96
CA ARG A 406 15.37 29.72 -31.19
C ARG A 406 14.16 29.94 -30.26
N ALA A 407 13.93 31.18 -29.84
CA ALA A 407 12.80 31.54 -28.96
C ALA A 407 11.43 31.04 -29.48
N THR A 408 11.24 30.96 -30.80
CA THR A 408 10.03 30.41 -31.43
C THR A 408 9.76 28.94 -31.11
N ALA A 409 10.77 28.14 -30.76
CA ALA A 409 10.61 26.74 -30.36
C ALA A 409 9.88 26.58 -29.01
N PHE A 410 9.90 27.63 -28.19
CA PHE A 410 9.24 27.69 -26.89
C PHE A 410 7.81 28.29 -26.98
N ASP A 411 7.34 28.71 -28.16
CA ASP A 411 6.03 29.36 -28.27
C ASP A 411 4.87 28.34 -28.21
N PRO A 412 4.03 28.37 -27.16
CA PRO A 412 2.85 27.50 -27.06
C PRO A 412 1.74 27.88 -28.05
N ARG A 413 1.87 28.96 -28.83
CA ARG A 413 0.82 29.51 -29.71
C ARG A 413 0.67 28.77 -31.03
N GLU A 414 1.50 27.79 -31.36
CA GLU A 414 1.15 26.79 -32.38
C GLU A 414 -0.14 26.08 -31.95
N LYS A 415 -1.28 26.49 -32.53
CA LYS A 415 -2.61 25.92 -32.25
C LYS A 415 -2.87 24.68 -33.10
N VAL A 416 -1.83 23.96 -33.51
CA VAL A 416 -1.91 22.74 -34.32
C VAL A 416 -2.50 21.62 -33.46
N TRP A 417 -3.80 21.40 -33.62
CA TRP A 417 -4.49 20.21 -33.08
C TRP A 417 -4.52 19.15 -34.18
N THR A 418 -3.88 18.00 -33.95
CA THR A 418 -4.04 16.84 -34.84
C THR A 418 -5.35 16.14 -34.48
N ARG A 419 -6.22 15.85 -35.47
CA ARG A 419 -7.41 14.99 -35.27
C ARG A 419 -6.98 13.53 -35.42
N PHE A 420 -7.43 12.70 -34.50
CA PHE A 420 -7.28 11.26 -34.48
C PHE A 420 -8.68 10.66 -34.43
N PRO A 421 -9.25 10.29 -35.59
CA PRO A 421 -10.55 9.65 -35.64
C PRO A 421 -10.38 8.14 -35.89
N PRO A 422 -11.36 7.29 -35.55
CA PRO A 422 -11.24 5.84 -35.68
C PRO A 422 -10.86 5.39 -37.11
N GLU A 423 -11.40 6.06 -38.13
CA GLU A 423 -11.10 5.82 -39.55
C GLU A 423 -9.68 6.24 -39.99
N GLY A 424 -8.93 6.93 -39.13
CA GLY A 424 -7.62 7.49 -39.44
C GLY A 424 -7.69 8.74 -40.33
N THR A 425 -6.51 9.22 -40.75
CA THR A 425 -6.38 10.32 -41.73
C THR A 425 -5.10 10.10 -42.56
N LYS A 426 -4.84 10.96 -43.56
CA LYS A 426 -3.56 11.02 -44.27
C LYS A 426 -2.32 11.17 -43.34
N HIS A 427 -2.51 11.59 -42.08
CA HIS A 427 -1.44 11.88 -41.13
C HIS A 427 -1.55 11.13 -39.79
N THR A 428 -2.58 10.28 -39.61
CA THR A 428 -2.81 9.50 -38.38
C THR A 428 -3.32 8.10 -38.75
N PRO A 429 -2.78 7.01 -38.17
CA PRO A 429 -3.28 5.67 -38.46
C PRO A 429 -4.73 5.49 -37.97
N PRO A 430 -5.52 4.57 -38.56
CA PRO A 430 -6.77 4.10 -37.97
C PRO A 430 -6.54 3.47 -36.59
N HIS A 431 -7.58 3.49 -35.73
CA HIS A 431 -7.48 2.96 -34.37
C HIS A 431 -8.84 2.58 -33.76
N GLN A 432 -8.83 1.68 -32.79
CA GLN A 432 -10.03 1.23 -32.05
C GLN A 432 -10.56 2.24 -31.03
N SER A 433 -9.79 3.27 -30.63
CA SER A 433 -10.28 4.30 -29.69
C SER A 433 -11.13 5.38 -30.39
N CYS A 434 -11.88 6.15 -29.60
CA CYS A 434 -12.83 7.17 -30.07
C CYS A 434 -12.16 8.40 -30.75
N ASP A 435 -12.96 9.28 -31.39
CA ASP A 435 -12.41 10.54 -31.96
C ASP A 435 -11.84 11.43 -30.85
N PHE A 436 -10.55 11.75 -30.99
CA PHE A 436 -9.88 12.74 -30.17
C PHE A 436 -9.09 13.75 -30.99
N ARG A 437 -8.71 14.84 -30.32
CA ARG A 437 -7.73 15.79 -30.83
C ARG A 437 -6.54 15.87 -29.89
N TRP A 438 -5.37 15.72 -30.48
CA TRP A 438 -4.09 15.82 -29.81
C TRP A 438 -3.50 17.22 -29.97
N LYS A 439 -2.92 17.76 -28.90
CA LYS A 439 -1.94 18.83 -28.98
C LYS A 439 -0.65 18.43 -28.25
N ASP A 440 0.45 18.56 -28.96
CA ASP A 440 1.80 18.58 -28.42
C ASP A 440 2.22 20.03 -28.10
N TYR A 441 3.06 20.24 -27.08
CA TYR A 441 3.56 21.57 -26.70
C TYR A 441 5.08 21.64 -26.86
N CYS A 442 5.57 22.65 -27.56
CA CYS A 442 7.00 22.93 -27.74
C CYS A 442 7.81 21.67 -28.13
N PRO A 443 7.38 20.89 -29.16
CA PRO A 443 7.87 19.54 -29.41
C PRO A 443 9.38 19.45 -29.67
N LEU A 444 9.98 20.51 -30.24
CA LEU A 444 11.43 20.59 -30.43
C LEU A 444 12.18 20.73 -29.09
N VAL A 445 11.62 21.47 -28.12
CA VAL A 445 12.22 21.60 -26.78
C VAL A 445 12.22 20.24 -26.08
N PHE A 446 11.09 19.54 -26.04
CA PHE A 446 11.00 18.21 -25.40
C PHE A 446 11.75 17.09 -26.14
N ARG A 447 11.97 17.22 -27.46
CA ARG A 447 12.93 16.35 -28.19
C ARG A 447 14.39 16.63 -27.76
N THR A 448 14.72 17.88 -27.48
CA THR A 448 16.08 18.29 -27.10
C THR A 448 16.37 18.03 -25.62
N LEU A 449 15.38 18.22 -24.74
CA LEU A 449 15.44 17.80 -23.33
C LEU A 449 15.69 16.29 -23.21
N ARG A 450 14.97 15.44 -23.96
CA ARG A 450 15.25 14.00 -24.00
C ARG A 450 16.69 13.70 -24.42
N LYS A 451 17.20 14.36 -25.47
CA LYS A 451 18.61 14.22 -25.89
C LYS A 451 19.61 14.66 -24.81
N LEU A 452 19.35 15.76 -24.09
CA LEU A 452 20.17 16.21 -22.95
C LEU A 452 20.15 15.18 -21.81
N PHE A 453 18.98 14.62 -21.52
CA PHE A 453 18.78 13.57 -20.51
C PHE A 453 19.16 12.17 -20.98
N LYS A 454 19.90 12.04 -22.11
CA LYS A 454 20.41 10.77 -22.66
C LYS A 454 19.29 9.75 -22.97
N VAL A 455 18.08 10.23 -23.24
CA VAL A 455 16.90 9.42 -23.59
C VAL A 455 16.83 9.16 -25.09
N ASP A 456 16.88 7.88 -25.48
CA ASP A 456 16.60 7.48 -26.85
C ASP A 456 15.09 7.59 -27.19
N PRO A 457 14.71 8.12 -28.37
CA PRO A 457 13.31 8.26 -28.75
C PRO A 457 12.54 6.95 -28.94
N ALA A 458 13.19 5.84 -29.32
CA ALA A 458 12.56 4.54 -29.48
C ALA A 458 12.31 3.88 -28.12
N ASP A 459 13.29 3.87 -27.21
CA ASP A 459 13.11 3.38 -25.84
C ASP A 459 11.98 4.13 -25.11
N TYR A 460 11.93 5.45 -25.29
CA TYR A 460 10.84 6.31 -24.80
C TYR A 460 9.47 5.91 -25.35
N MET A 461 9.39 5.54 -26.64
CA MET A 461 8.15 5.05 -27.26
C MET A 461 7.80 3.62 -26.85
N ILE A 462 8.77 2.74 -26.60
CA ILE A 462 8.53 1.37 -26.15
C ILE A 462 8.01 1.36 -24.70
N SER A 463 8.68 2.08 -23.80
CA SER A 463 8.31 2.17 -22.37
C SER A 463 6.91 2.75 -22.15
N ILE A 464 6.51 3.78 -22.90
CA ILE A 464 5.21 4.45 -22.72
C ILE A 464 4.13 3.91 -23.65
N CYS A 465 4.50 3.50 -24.87
CA CYS A 465 3.57 3.21 -25.98
C CYS A 465 3.87 1.87 -26.65
N GLY A 466 4.44 0.91 -25.93
CA GLY A 466 4.62 -0.48 -26.36
C GLY A 466 3.30 -1.26 -26.38
N ASN A 467 3.40 -2.57 -26.14
CA ASN A 467 2.24 -3.45 -26.01
C ASN A 467 1.72 -3.52 -24.55
N ASP A 468 2.52 -3.04 -23.61
CA ASP A 468 2.16 -2.96 -22.19
C ASP A 468 1.11 -1.88 -21.89
N ALA A 469 0.21 -2.22 -20.96
CA ALA A 469 -0.69 -1.25 -20.35
C ALA A 469 0.04 -0.41 -19.30
N LEU A 470 -0.38 0.85 -19.15
CA LEU A 470 0.08 1.70 -18.05
C LEU A 470 -0.61 1.31 -16.74
N ARG A 471 0.06 1.56 -15.61
CA ARG A 471 -0.50 1.35 -14.26
C ARG A 471 -1.00 2.69 -13.70
N GLU A 472 -2.24 2.74 -13.21
CA GLU A 472 -2.77 3.91 -12.50
C GLU A 472 -2.28 3.90 -11.05
N LEU A 473 -1.70 5.03 -10.61
CA LEU A 473 -1.42 5.24 -9.20
C LEU A 473 -2.62 5.93 -8.56
N SER A 474 -3.29 5.19 -7.68
CA SER A 474 -4.38 5.70 -6.83
C SER A 474 -3.86 6.73 -5.82
N SER A 475 -3.67 7.98 -6.26
CA SER A 475 -3.17 9.08 -5.43
C SER A 475 -4.29 9.99 -4.91
N PRO A 476 -4.75 9.87 -3.65
CA PRO A 476 -5.68 10.80 -3.01
C PRO A 476 -4.99 12.12 -2.60
N GLY A 477 -4.17 12.69 -3.50
CA GLY A 477 -3.47 13.95 -3.27
C GLY A 477 -4.43 15.15 -3.32
N LYS A 478 -4.13 16.20 -2.53
CA LYS A 478 -4.89 17.46 -2.46
C LYS A 478 -5.09 18.14 -3.83
N SER A 479 -4.31 17.77 -4.84
CA SER A 479 -4.42 18.24 -6.22
C SER A 479 -5.63 17.68 -6.98
N GLY A 480 -6.08 16.47 -6.69
CA GLY A 480 -7.03 15.72 -7.54
C GLY A 480 -6.44 15.29 -8.90
N SER A 481 -5.11 15.18 -9.00
CA SER A 481 -4.41 14.71 -10.20
C SER A 481 -4.23 13.19 -10.21
N PHE A 482 -4.67 12.52 -11.27
CA PHE A 482 -4.28 11.15 -11.58
C PHE A 482 -2.82 11.09 -12.03
N PHE A 483 -2.16 9.97 -11.71
CA PHE A 483 -0.83 9.61 -12.22
C PHE A 483 -0.89 8.24 -12.89
N TYR A 484 -0.16 8.09 -14.00
CA TYR A 484 0.14 6.79 -14.60
C TYR A 484 1.64 6.50 -14.49
N LEU A 485 1.99 5.21 -14.51
CA LEU A 485 3.34 4.69 -14.41
C LEU A 485 3.57 3.69 -15.55
N THR A 486 4.73 3.75 -16.21
CA THR A 486 5.10 2.77 -17.25
C THR A 486 5.35 1.41 -16.64
N ASN A 487 5.19 0.34 -17.43
CA ASN A 487 5.28 -1.02 -16.91
C ASN A 487 6.70 -1.39 -16.44
N ASP A 488 7.71 -0.69 -16.99
CA ASP A 488 9.13 -0.73 -16.63
C ASP A 488 9.55 0.32 -15.57
N ASP A 489 8.58 0.99 -14.92
CA ASP A 489 8.76 2.00 -13.87
C ASP A 489 9.64 3.22 -14.23
N LYS A 490 10.05 3.40 -15.49
CA LYS A 490 10.93 4.52 -15.91
C LYS A 490 10.27 5.88 -15.91
N TYR A 491 9.01 5.97 -16.33
CA TYR A 491 8.31 7.25 -16.51
C TYR A 491 6.99 7.32 -15.75
N MET A 492 6.76 8.48 -15.14
CA MET A 492 5.47 8.86 -14.60
C MET A 492 4.76 9.83 -15.55
N ILE A 493 3.44 9.75 -15.61
CA ILE A 493 2.59 10.67 -16.36
C ILE A 493 1.62 11.33 -15.39
N LYS A 494 1.85 12.61 -15.07
CA LYS A 494 1.00 13.38 -14.14
C LYS A 494 -0.04 14.18 -14.92
N THR A 495 -1.31 14.07 -14.55
CA THR A 495 -2.37 14.92 -15.12
C THR A 495 -2.32 16.33 -14.51
N MET A 496 -2.46 17.35 -15.36
CA MET A 496 -2.13 18.75 -15.03
C MET A 496 -3.32 19.71 -15.23
N LYS A 497 -3.47 20.67 -14.32
CA LYS A 497 -4.45 21.76 -14.40
C LYS A 497 -4.02 22.79 -15.46
N LYS A 498 -5.00 23.56 -15.95
CA LYS A 498 -4.76 24.63 -16.94
C LYS A 498 -3.88 25.77 -16.38
N SER A 499 -3.84 25.95 -15.05
CA SER A 499 -2.92 26.85 -14.34
C SER A 499 -1.49 26.35 -14.44
N GLU A 500 -1.21 25.17 -13.90
CA GLU A 500 0.12 24.54 -13.85
C GLU A 500 0.77 24.43 -15.24
N VAL A 501 -0.02 24.14 -16.30
CA VAL A 501 0.49 24.13 -17.68
C VAL A 501 0.87 25.53 -18.18
N LYS A 502 0.23 26.62 -17.74
CA LYS A 502 0.73 27.98 -18.03
C LYS A 502 2.05 28.25 -17.31
N VAL A 503 2.18 27.80 -16.07
CA VAL A 503 3.39 27.99 -15.25
C VAL A 503 4.56 27.27 -15.90
N PHE A 504 4.40 25.99 -16.24
CA PHE A 504 5.45 25.23 -16.90
C PHE A 504 5.88 25.85 -18.25
N ILE A 505 4.91 26.31 -19.04
CA ILE A 505 5.18 26.97 -20.33
C ILE A 505 5.88 28.33 -20.16
N ARG A 506 5.63 29.07 -19.06
CA ARG A 506 6.36 30.30 -18.72
C ARG A 506 7.82 29.99 -18.43
N MET A 507 8.06 29.06 -17.49
CA MET A 507 9.41 28.72 -17.01
C MET A 507 10.21 27.86 -17.99
N LEU A 508 9.60 27.29 -19.04
CA LEU A 508 10.25 26.34 -19.96
C LEU A 508 11.59 26.83 -20.54
N PRO A 509 11.79 28.10 -20.92
CA PRO A 509 13.10 28.59 -21.36
C PRO A 509 14.15 28.62 -20.25
N ALA A 510 13.77 29.03 -19.04
CA ALA A 510 14.65 29.06 -17.87
C ALA A 510 15.00 27.62 -17.44
N TYR A 511 14.00 26.73 -17.33
CA TYR A 511 14.18 25.30 -17.07
C TYR A 511 15.11 24.64 -18.08
N TYR A 512 14.93 24.90 -19.38
CA TYR A 512 15.80 24.37 -20.43
C TYR A 512 17.25 24.82 -20.28
N ASN A 513 17.49 26.07 -19.90
CA ASN A 513 18.84 26.57 -19.64
C ASN A 513 19.43 25.97 -18.35
N HIS A 514 18.63 25.84 -17.29
CA HIS A 514 19.04 25.27 -16.01
C HIS A 514 19.53 23.83 -16.15
N VAL A 515 18.69 22.94 -16.71
CA VAL A 515 19.04 21.52 -16.89
C VAL A 515 20.09 21.27 -17.98
N ARG A 516 20.45 22.31 -18.75
CA ARG A 516 21.58 22.30 -19.71
C ARG A 516 22.88 22.81 -19.07
N ALA A 517 22.80 23.62 -18.01
CA ALA A 517 23.95 24.13 -17.27
C ALA A 517 24.39 23.20 -16.12
N PHE A 518 23.46 22.47 -15.51
CA PHE A 518 23.68 21.64 -14.32
C PHE A 518 23.24 20.20 -14.56
N GLU A 519 24.18 19.28 -14.85
CA GLU A 519 23.86 17.86 -15.08
C GLU A 519 23.37 17.15 -13.81
N ASN A 520 23.84 17.60 -12.63
CA ASN A 520 23.46 17.08 -11.31
C ASN A 520 22.13 17.63 -10.76
N THR A 521 21.42 18.50 -11.50
CA THR A 521 20.15 19.12 -11.09
C THR A 521 19.18 18.13 -10.44
N LEU A 522 18.75 18.42 -9.21
CA LEU A 522 17.77 17.63 -8.47
C LEU A 522 16.35 17.91 -8.96
N VAL A 523 16.11 19.05 -9.62
CA VAL A 523 14.82 19.38 -10.25
C VAL A 523 14.37 18.28 -11.22
N THR A 524 13.14 17.81 -11.04
CA THR A 524 12.57 16.69 -11.82
C THR A 524 12.70 16.86 -13.34
N LYS A 525 13.06 15.76 -14.03
CA LYS A 525 13.29 15.71 -15.48
C LYS A 525 11.97 15.53 -16.24
N PHE A 526 11.62 16.50 -17.10
CA PHE A 526 10.42 16.48 -17.93
C PHE A 526 10.73 16.11 -19.39
N PHE A 527 9.98 15.16 -19.94
CA PHE A 527 10.24 14.56 -21.26
C PHE A 527 9.18 14.88 -22.32
N GLY A 528 7.98 15.33 -21.92
CA GLY A 528 6.90 15.71 -22.82
C GLY A 528 5.78 16.45 -22.10
N LEU A 529 5.08 17.36 -22.80
CA LEU A 529 3.93 18.11 -22.30
C LEU A 529 2.83 18.10 -23.36
N HIS A 530 1.68 17.52 -23.03
CA HIS A 530 0.65 17.21 -24.03
C HIS A 530 -0.77 17.51 -23.53
N CYS A 531 -1.73 17.53 -24.45
CA CYS A 531 -3.14 17.70 -24.15
C CYS A 531 -4.00 16.90 -25.12
N VAL A 532 -4.86 16.04 -24.57
CA VAL A 532 -5.90 15.33 -25.29
C VAL A 532 -7.24 16.03 -25.07
N LYS A 533 -8.00 16.19 -26.15
CA LYS A 533 -9.38 16.66 -26.16
C LYS A 533 -10.25 15.58 -26.77
N MET A 534 -11.10 14.96 -25.97
CA MET A 534 -12.08 13.98 -26.45
C MET A 534 -13.17 14.71 -27.26
N THR A 535 -13.67 14.09 -28.32
CA THR A 535 -14.76 14.62 -29.14
C THR A 535 -16.09 14.04 -28.66
N GLY A 536 -16.99 14.92 -28.20
CA GLY A 536 -18.28 14.56 -27.63
C GLY A 536 -19.01 15.79 -27.09
N SER A 537 -20.17 15.59 -26.47
CA SER A 537 -21.02 16.66 -25.89
C SER A 537 -20.28 17.45 -24.81
N ALA A 538 -19.66 16.76 -23.85
CA ALA A 538 -18.77 17.35 -22.85
C ALA A 538 -17.31 17.29 -23.34
N GLN A 539 -16.83 18.35 -24.02
CA GLN A 539 -15.48 18.42 -24.61
C GLN A 539 -14.34 18.53 -23.58
N LYS A 540 -14.13 17.47 -22.79
CA LYS A 540 -13.12 17.34 -21.73
C LYS A 540 -11.70 17.47 -22.33
N LYS A 541 -10.88 18.32 -21.71
CA LYS A 541 -9.48 18.61 -22.10
C LYS A 541 -8.53 18.20 -20.98
N VAL A 542 -8.01 17.00 -21.04
CA VAL A 542 -6.99 16.49 -20.11
C VAL A 542 -5.62 16.95 -20.61
N ARG A 543 -4.83 17.55 -19.72
CA ARG A 543 -3.41 17.84 -19.96
C ARG A 543 -2.58 16.92 -19.10
N PHE A 544 -1.38 16.61 -19.54
CA PHE A 544 -0.45 15.84 -18.75
C PHE A 544 0.99 16.18 -19.11
N VAL A 545 1.88 15.95 -18.14
CA VAL A 545 3.33 16.03 -18.31
C VAL A 545 3.90 14.64 -18.08
N ILE A 546 4.93 14.30 -18.86
CA ILE A 546 5.68 13.06 -18.73
C ILE A 546 7.01 13.39 -18.06
N MET A 547 7.31 12.71 -16.96
CA MET A 547 8.41 12.99 -16.06
C MET A 547 9.13 11.70 -15.63
N GLY A 548 10.37 11.81 -15.18
CA GLY A 548 11.11 10.66 -14.66
C GLY A 548 10.54 10.17 -13.33
N ASN A 549 10.44 8.84 -13.16
CA ASN A 549 10.25 8.26 -11.85
C ASN A 549 11.58 8.34 -11.06
N LEU A 550 11.58 9.08 -9.96
CA LEU A 550 12.76 9.18 -9.08
C LEU A 550 13.15 7.82 -8.45
N PHE A 551 12.18 6.93 -8.29
CA PHE A 551 12.36 5.60 -7.70
C PHE A 551 12.41 4.49 -8.76
N CYS A 552 12.89 4.80 -9.97
CA CYS A 552 13.27 3.79 -10.97
C CYS A 552 14.59 3.13 -10.53
N SER A 553 14.47 2.06 -9.74
CA SER A 553 15.54 1.44 -8.96
C SER A 553 15.30 -0.06 -8.83
N GLU A 554 16.37 -0.86 -8.94
CA GLU A 554 16.36 -2.30 -8.64
C GLU A 554 16.29 -2.56 -7.13
N TYR A 555 16.77 -1.62 -6.32
CA TYR A 555 16.67 -1.66 -4.86
C TYR A 555 15.28 -1.29 -4.38
N ALA A 556 14.74 -2.08 -3.46
CA ALA A 556 13.45 -1.82 -2.82
C ALA A 556 13.52 -0.57 -1.92
N ILE A 557 12.73 0.46 -2.22
CA ILE A 557 12.64 1.67 -1.38
C ILE A 557 11.86 1.33 -0.11
N HIS A 558 12.55 1.30 1.03
CA HIS A 558 12.00 0.88 2.32
C HIS A 558 11.26 2.01 3.05
N ARG A 559 11.73 3.27 2.96
CA ARG A 559 11.05 4.47 3.46
C ARG A 559 11.03 5.58 2.40
N ARG A 560 10.00 6.43 2.41
CA ARG A 560 9.82 7.57 1.50
C ARG A 560 9.47 8.81 2.30
N TYR A 561 10.08 9.96 2.01
CA TYR A 561 9.82 11.24 2.68
C TYR A 561 9.58 12.35 1.63
N ASP A 562 8.57 13.17 1.83
CA ASP A 562 8.29 14.43 1.12
C ASP A 562 8.65 15.58 2.08
N LEU A 563 9.68 16.36 1.76
CA LEU A 563 10.30 17.34 2.67
C LEU A 563 10.19 18.77 2.15
N LYS A 564 9.77 19.74 2.98
CA LYS A 564 9.47 21.14 2.61
C LYS A 564 10.03 22.21 3.57
N GLY A 565 10.64 21.79 4.68
CA GLY A 565 11.12 22.65 5.76
C GLY A 565 10.02 23.33 6.57
N SER A 566 8.81 22.76 6.61
CA SER A 566 7.63 23.36 7.25
C SER A 566 6.92 22.35 8.16
N SER A 567 6.21 22.82 9.19
CA SER A 567 5.53 21.97 10.17
C SER A 567 4.01 21.84 9.95
N LEU A 568 3.33 22.86 9.44
CA LEU A 568 1.86 22.90 9.45
C LEU A 568 1.22 21.87 8.49
N GLY A 569 0.66 20.79 9.07
CA GLY A 569 0.10 19.65 8.31
C GLY A 569 1.15 18.73 7.70
N ARG A 570 2.35 18.70 8.32
CA ARG A 570 3.55 17.99 7.84
C ARG A 570 3.98 16.84 8.76
N LEU A 571 3.04 16.29 9.53
CA LEU A 571 3.06 14.94 10.11
C LEU A 571 2.19 14.04 9.23
N THR A 572 2.48 12.75 9.13
CA THR A 572 1.67 11.79 8.37
C THR A 572 0.36 11.47 9.09
N ASP A 573 -0.74 11.47 8.35
CA ASP A 573 -2.10 11.34 8.90
C ASP A 573 -2.51 9.86 9.14
N LYS A 574 -1.62 8.91 8.83
CA LYS A 574 -1.77 7.47 9.11
C LYS A 574 -1.15 7.13 10.48
N PRO A 575 -1.69 6.17 11.24
CA PRO A 575 -1.00 5.57 12.38
C PRO A 575 0.24 4.78 11.91
N GLU A 576 1.21 4.58 12.81
CA GLU A 576 2.47 3.88 12.51
C GLU A 576 2.26 2.44 11.99
N SER A 577 1.21 1.75 12.46
CA SER A 577 0.80 0.42 11.99
C SER A 577 0.26 0.38 10.54
N GLU A 578 -0.02 1.53 9.92
CA GLU A 578 -0.41 1.65 8.51
C GLU A 578 0.70 2.25 7.63
N ILE A 579 1.87 2.58 8.19
CA ILE A 579 3.03 3.03 7.43
C ILE A 579 3.66 1.81 6.74
N ASP A 580 3.68 1.85 5.41
CA ASP A 580 4.31 0.84 4.55
C ASP A 580 5.35 1.48 3.63
N SER A 581 6.10 0.65 2.88
CA SER A 581 7.11 1.10 1.91
C SER A 581 6.57 1.91 0.72
N THR A 582 5.24 2.08 0.60
CA THR A 582 4.59 2.97 -0.39
C THR A 582 4.18 4.31 0.23
N THR A 583 4.09 4.37 1.56
CA THR A 583 3.65 5.53 2.32
C THR A 583 4.72 6.61 2.28
N THR A 584 4.33 7.80 1.83
CA THR A 584 5.23 8.96 1.80
C THR A 584 5.06 9.77 3.07
N LEU A 585 6.07 9.67 3.92
CA LEU A 585 6.25 10.42 5.16
C LEU A 585 6.53 11.91 4.88
N LYS A 586 6.50 12.75 5.91
CA LYS A 586 6.62 14.22 5.83
C LYS A 586 7.67 14.74 6.83
N ASP A 587 7.87 16.05 6.89
CA ASP A 587 8.91 16.72 7.69
C ASP A 587 8.91 16.33 9.18
N LEU A 588 7.74 16.23 9.82
CA LEU A 588 7.62 15.92 11.25
C LEU A 588 7.75 14.42 11.56
N ASP A 589 7.70 13.58 10.52
CA ASP A 589 7.97 12.14 10.59
C ASP A 589 9.46 11.82 10.32
N LEU A 590 10.28 12.82 9.99
CA LEU A 590 11.70 12.64 9.69
C LEU A 590 12.49 12.36 10.97
N ASN A 591 13.02 11.14 11.05
CA ASN A 591 13.77 10.62 12.19
C ASN A 591 15.23 10.29 11.87
N PHE A 592 15.79 10.85 10.78
CA PHE A 592 17.17 10.60 10.34
C PHE A 592 17.88 11.88 9.86
N VAL A 593 19.19 11.93 10.07
CA VAL A 593 20.14 12.77 9.31
C VAL A 593 20.87 11.88 8.30
N PHE A 594 20.89 12.31 7.04
CA PHE A 594 21.52 11.60 5.94
C PHE A 594 22.98 12.05 5.77
N ARG A 595 23.91 11.16 6.11
CA ARG A 595 25.36 11.37 6.02
C ARG A 595 25.85 10.98 4.63
N LEU A 596 26.10 11.98 3.79
CA LEU A 596 26.67 11.81 2.45
C LEU A 596 28.20 11.84 2.52
N PRO A 597 28.93 11.04 1.69
CA PRO A 597 30.38 11.18 1.57
C PRO A 597 30.76 12.63 1.25
N LYS A 598 31.80 13.17 1.90
CA LYS A 598 32.11 14.62 1.90
C LYS A 598 32.02 15.31 0.53
N VAL A 599 32.64 14.76 -0.51
CA VAL A 599 32.62 15.32 -1.89
C VAL A 599 31.19 15.42 -2.43
N TRP A 600 30.35 14.42 -2.15
CA TRP A 600 28.94 14.42 -2.53
C TRP A 600 28.10 15.37 -1.68
N TYR A 601 28.45 15.60 -0.42
CA TYR A 601 27.82 16.64 0.40
C TYR A 601 28.14 18.05 -0.13
N GLU A 602 29.39 18.30 -0.52
CA GLU A 602 29.82 19.61 -1.05
C GLU A 602 29.11 19.95 -2.37
N GLU A 603 29.01 19.02 -3.32
CA GLU A 603 28.21 19.21 -4.55
C GLU A 603 26.70 19.20 -4.28
N PHE A 604 26.19 18.46 -3.28
CA PHE A 604 24.79 18.51 -2.86
C PHE A 604 24.38 19.92 -2.42
N CYS A 605 25.14 20.52 -1.51
CA CYS A 605 24.92 21.90 -1.06
C CYS A 605 24.90 22.87 -2.26
N ARG A 606 25.91 22.76 -3.12
CA ARG A 606 26.06 23.58 -4.32
C ARG A 606 24.87 23.45 -5.28
N GLN A 607 24.37 22.23 -5.51
CA GLN A 607 23.26 22.00 -6.44
C GLN A 607 21.91 22.42 -5.84
N VAL A 608 21.71 22.23 -4.54
CA VAL A 608 20.54 22.75 -3.81
C VAL A 608 20.49 24.28 -3.92
N ASP A 609 21.62 24.98 -3.81
CA ASP A 609 21.68 26.44 -4.06
C ASP A 609 21.22 26.82 -5.47
N HIS A 610 21.80 26.22 -6.52
CA HIS A 610 21.41 26.54 -7.91
C HIS A 610 19.94 26.23 -8.20
N ASP A 611 19.44 25.10 -7.72
CA ASP A 611 18.05 24.67 -7.92
C ASP A 611 17.07 25.58 -7.17
N CYS A 612 17.38 25.99 -5.94
CA CYS A 612 16.57 26.94 -5.17
C CYS A 612 16.58 28.34 -5.80
N ASP A 613 17.73 28.84 -6.25
CA ASP A 613 17.84 30.15 -6.90
C ASP A 613 17.07 30.19 -8.22
N PHE A 614 17.08 29.11 -9.01
CA PHE A 614 16.24 28.96 -10.21
C PHE A 614 14.73 29.00 -9.88
N LEU A 615 14.30 28.24 -8.86
CA LEU A 615 12.90 28.19 -8.45
C LEU A 615 12.41 29.51 -7.84
N GLU A 616 13.26 30.24 -7.09
CA GLU A 616 12.98 31.60 -6.60
C GLU A 616 12.77 32.59 -7.76
N GLN A 617 13.65 32.56 -8.77
CA GLN A 617 13.56 33.44 -9.94
C GLN A 617 12.28 33.22 -10.76
N GLU A 618 11.89 31.96 -10.98
CA GLU A 618 10.62 31.62 -11.65
C GLU A 618 9.38 31.73 -10.74
N ARG A 619 9.55 32.22 -9.50
CA ARG A 619 8.49 32.42 -8.49
C ARG A 619 7.71 31.16 -8.13
N ILE A 620 8.40 30.02 -8.20
CA ILE A 620 7.88 28.70 -7.84
C ILE A 620 7.99 28.50 -6.33
N MET A 621 7.04 27.78 -5.75
CA MET A 621 6.93 27.53 -4.32
C MET A 621 6.23 26.20 -4.05
N ASP A 622 6.14 25.79 -2.78
CA ASP A 622 5.44 24.57 -2.35
C ASP A 622 5.96 23.28 -3.02
N TYR A 623 7.22 23.29 -3.46
CA TYR A 623 7.98 22.16 -3.99
C TYR A 623 8.62 21.34 -2.86
N SER A 624 8.77 20.03 -3.05
CA SER A 624 9.34 19.13 -2.03
C SER A 624 10.68 18.56 -2.49
N LEU A 625 11.60 18.26 -1.57
CA LEU A 625 12.58 17.21 -1.80
C LEU A 625 11.87 15.88 -1.49
N LEU A 626 11.68 15.05 -2.51
CA LEU A 626 11.28 13.66 -2.34
C LEU A 626 12.54 12.84 -2.07
N VAL A 627 12.56 12.03 -1.01
CA VAL A 627 13.67 11.17 -0.61
C VAL A 627 13.17 9.73 -0.45
N GLY A 628 13.85 8.78 -1.06
CA GLY A 628 13.66 7.34 -0.91
C GLY A 628 14.90 6.71 -0.27
N VAL A 629 14.68 5.85 0.72
CA VAL A 629 15.74 5.22 1.52
C VAL A 629 15.67 3.71 1.36
N HIS A 630 16.75 3.10 0.91
CA HIS A 630 16.96 1.66 0.91
C HIS A 630 18.06 1.30 1.92
N PHE A 631 17.68 0.77 3.08
CA PHE A 631 18.60 0.14 4.03
C PHE A 631 19.23 -1.12 3.41
N LYS A 632 20.57 -1.22 3.44
CA LYS A 632 21.31 -2.37 2.84
C LYS A 632 21.15 -3.64 3.68
N GLU A 633 21.24 -3.51 5.00
CA GLU A 633 21.01 -4.62 5.94
C GLU A 633 19.60 -4.52 6.53
N VAL A 634 18.81 -5.57 6.30
CA VAL A 634 17.44 -5.72 6.79
C VAL A 634 17.30 -7.09 7.43
N SER A 635 16.67 -7.14 8.60
CA SER A 635 16.45 -8.38 9.35
C SER A 635 15.42 -9.29 8.68
N ASN A 636 15.37 -10.56 9.10
CA ASN A 636 14.35 -11.52 8.66
C ASN A 636 12.90 -11.08 8.99
N SER A 637 12.70 -10.02 9.78
CA SER A 637 11.39 -9.42 10.08
C SER A 637 11.12 -8.11 9.33
N GLY A 638 12.02 -7.67 8.45
CA GLY A 638 11.86 -6.45 7.64
C GLY A 638 12.39 -5.15 8.27
N GLU A 639 13.04 -5.21 9.43
CA GLU A 639 13.56 -4.02 10.12
C GLU A 639 15.04 -3.74 9.80
N PRO A 640 15.48 -2.46 9.69
CA PRO A 640 16.88 -2.13 9.44
C PRO A 640 17.83 -2.62 10.54
N ILE A 641 19.01 -3.12 10.16
CA ILE A 641 20.05 -3.52 11.10
C ILE A 641 21.05 -2.37 11.30
N SER A 642 21.36 -2.07 12.56
CA SER A 642 22.37 -1.06 12.95
C SER A 642 23.78 -1.60 12.74
N ALA A 643 24.64 -0.82 12.08
CA ALA A 643 25.98 -1.25 11.68
C ALA A 643 26.87 -1.73 12.86
N TYR A 644 26.67 -1.18 14.07
CA TYR A 644 27.42 -1.55 15.27
C TYR A 644 27.28 -3.02 15.69
N VAL A 645 26.21 -3.72 15.30
CA VAL A 645 25.97 -5.12 15.73
C VAL A 645 27.07 -6.07 15.22
N HIS A 646 27.72 -5.73 14.11
CA HIS A 646 28.84 -6.51 13.56
C HIS A 646 30.14 -6.41 14.38
N SER A 647 30.35 -5.34 15.17
CA SER A 647 31.57 -5.19 15.98
C SER A 647 31.66 -6.13 17.18
N SER A 648 30.55 -6.80 17.55
CA SER A 648 30.40 -7.53 18.82
C SER A 648 30.23 -9.05 18.64
N ARG A 649 30.58 -9.60 17.46
CA ARG A 649 30.37 -11.03 17.14
C ARG A 649 31.59 -11.77 16.58
N VAL A 650 32.80 -11.22 16.73
CA VAL A 650 34.06 -11.94 16.42
C VAL A 650 34.85 -12.23 17.70
N GLY A 651 34.60 -13.41 18.24
CA GLY A 651 35.30 -14.05 19.35
C GLY A 651 34.74 -15.48 19.50
N THR A 652 35.53 -16.55 19.61
CA THR A 652 36.99 -16.64 19.84
C THR A 652 37.50 -17.97 19.29
N HIS A 653 38.66 -18.03 18.60
CA HIS A 653 39.52 -19.23 18.52
C HIS A 653 40.85 -18.99 17.77
N GLY A 654 41.99 -19.27 18.41
CA GLY A 654 43.08 -20.09 17.81
C GLY A 654 44.07 -19.51 16.78
N GLU A 655 44.97 -18.62 17.24
CA GLU A 655 46.44 -18.60 16.98
C GLU A 655 47.10 -18.77 15.58
N SER A 656 48.11 -17.90 15.36
CA SER A 656 49.37 -18.07 14.58
C SER A 656 49.39 -17.90 13.04
N GLY A 657 50.40 -17.16 12.54
CA GLY A 657 50.73 -17.00 11.11
C GLY A 657 51.26 -15.60 10.75
N ASP A 658 52.55 -15.48 10.43
CA ASP A 658 53.31 -14.23 10.26
C ASP A 658 53.02 -13.38 8.98
N LEU A 659 53.16 -12.06 9.15
CA LEU A 659 53.77 -11.03 8.28
C LEU A 659 53.27 -10.72 6.84
N ASP A 660 53.24 -9.39 6.59
CA ASP A 660 53.47 -8.62 5.35
C ASP A 660 52.63 -8.87 4.08
N GLY A 661 51.86 -7.84 3.67
CA GLY A 661 51.21 -7.75 2.36
C GLY A 661 50.54 -6.38 2.14
N GLU A 662 50.82 -5.73 1.01
CA GLU A 662 50.30 -4.38 0.68
C GLU A 662 48.79 -4.37 0.38
N GLY A 663 48.15 -3.22 0.61
CA GLY A 663 46.69 -3.07 0.51
C GLY A 663 46.15 -3.11 -0.92
N ALA A 664 45.09 -3.89 -1.14
CA ALA A 664 44.27 -3.87 -2.35
C ALA A 664 42.80 -3.60 -2.00
N ALA A 665 42.19 -2.61 -2.68
CA ALA A 665 40.76 -2.33 -2.52
C ALA A 665 39.91 -3.41 -3.21
N PRO A 666 38.76 -3.83 -2.64
CA PRO A 666 37.84 -4.74 -3.32
C PRO A 666 37.32 -4.12 -4.62
N GLN A 667 37.54 -4.79 -5.75
CA GLN A 667 37.05 -4.33 -7.04
C GLN A 667 35.55 -4.61 -7.17
N ASN A 668 34.74 -3.57 -7.42
CA ASN A 668 33.30 -3.70 -7.70
C ASN A 668 33.07 -4.32 -9.09
N SER A 669 33.00 -5.64 -9.19
CA SER A 669 32.85 -6.40 -10.44
C SER A 669 31.41 -6.88 -10.68
N SER A 670 30.45 -5.97 -10.81
CA SER A 670 29.09 -6.27 -11.32
C SER A 670 28.40 -5.02 -11.92
N ALA A 671 29.04 -4.40 -12.91
CA ALA A 671 28.58 -3.15 -13.52
C ALA A 671 27.97 -3.36 -14.92
N GLU A 672 26.89 -4.13 -15.03
CA GLU A 672 26.12 -4.27 -16.27
C GLU A 672 24.60 -4.06 -16.06
N ALA A 673 24.04 -3.11 -16.83
CA ALA A 673 22.63 -3.01 -17.23
C ALA A 673 21.51 -2.97 -16.15
N GLY A 674 21.54 -2.02 -15.19
CA GLY A 674 20.49 -1.88 -14.14
C GLY A 674 19.61 -0.60 -14.13
N SER A 675 20.08 0.57 -14.61
CA SER A 675 19.26 1.79 -14.79
C SER A 675 20.01 2.83 -15.64
N SER A 676 19.39 3.40 -16.68
CA SER A 676 20.13 4.08 -17.78
C SER A 676 19.75 5.55 -18.08
N TRP A 677 19.14 6.28 -17.13
CA TRP A 677 18.84 7.73 -17.30
C TRP A 677 19.79 8.68 -16.59
N PHE A 678 20.71 8.13 -15.81
CA PHE A 678 21.66 8.88 -14.99
C PHE A 678 22.96 8.07 -14.96
N PRO A 679 24.13 8.66 -15.24
CA PRO A 679 25.40 7.94 -15.09
C PRO A 679 25.58 7.44 -13.64
N PRO A 680 26.27 6.31 -13.42
CA PRO A 680 26.67 5.88 -12.08
C PRO A 680 27.45 7.01 -11.40
N GLY A 681 26.97 7.48 -10.24
CA GLY A 681 27.48 8.69 -9.60
C GLY A 681 26.90 10.00 -10.15
N SER A 682 25.62 10.06 -10.52
CA SER A 682 24.86 11.31 -10.50
C SER A 682 24.38 11.63 -9.09
N LEU A 683 24.41 12.91 -8.72
CA LEU A 683 23.87 13.36 -7.44
C LEU A 683 22.40 12.94 -7.29
N GLY A 684 22.07 12.40 -6.11
CA GLY A 684 20.70 12.05 -5.74
C GLY A 684 20.19 10.70 -6.23
N ILE A 685 21.00 9.86 -6.90
CA ILE A 685 20.54 8.54 -7.37
C ILE A 685 21.58 7.46 -7.07
N ASN A 686 21.11 6.35 -6.49
CA ASN A 686 21.93 5.24 -6.02
C ASN A 686 23.08 5.71 -5.08
N MET A 687 22.78 6.70 -4.24
CA MET A 687 23.77 7.36 -3.39
C MET A 687 24.06 6.51 -2.15
N ALA A 688 25.18 5.79 -2.15
CA ALA A 688 25.67 5.11 -0.95
C ALA A 688 25.98 6.15 0.16
N ALA A 689 25.35 5.97 1.32
CA ALA A 689 25.35 6.91 2.44
C ALA A 689 25.10 6.18 3.76
N LYS A 690 25.17 6.89 4.89
CA LYS A 690 24.63 6.41 6.17
C LYS A 690 23.39 7.22 6.54
N ALA A 691 22.42 6.59 7.20
CA ALA A 691 21.35 7.27 7.89
C ALA A 691 21.64 7.20 9.40
N GLU A 692 21.83 8.36 10.03
CA GLU A 692 22.01 8.48 11.48
C GLU A 692 20.64 8.75 12.12
N LEU A 693 20.23 7.93 13.08
CA LEU A 693 18.95 8.10 13.78
C LEU A 693 18.97 9.38 14.63
N THR A 694 17.87 10.11 14.62
CA THR A 694 17.68 11.30 15.48
C THR A 694 16.51 11.13 16.42
N MET A 695 16.63 11.61 17.66
CA MET A 695 15.49 11.78 18.58
C MET A 695 15.06 13.24 18.60
N ARG A 696 13.76 13.48 18.37
CA ARG A 696 13.20 14.81 18.19
C ARG A 696 12.61 15.34 19.51
N SER A 697 13.00 16.56 19.88
CA SER A 697 12.26 17.42 20.82
C SER A 697 11.18 18.22 20.07
N ASP A 698 10.09 18.57 20.75
CA ASP A 698 8.87 19.08 20.10
C ASP A 698 9.08 20.29 19.18
N GLU A 699 10.06 21.15 19.47
CA GLU A 699 10.24 22.44 18.80
C GLU A 699 11.07 22.38 17.49
N VAL A 700 11.80 21.29 17.21
CA VAL A 700 12.78 21.24 16.10
C VAL A 700 12.33 20.27 14.98
N LEU A 701 12.55 20.62 13.71
CA LEU A 701 12.19 19.79 12.54
C LEU A 701 13.18 18.64 12.24
N VAL A 702 14.41 18.71 12.76
CA VAL A 702 15.40 17.64 12.72
C VAL A 702 15.80 17.38 14.17
N GLY A 703 15.76 16.13 14.61
CA GLY A 703 16.10 15.79 16.00
C GLY A 703 17.60 15.82 16.28
N GLU A 704 17.97 15.68 17.55
CA GLU A 704 19.36 15.51 17.95
C GLU A 704 19.86 14.10 17.55
N PRO A 705 21.08 13.96 17.00
CA PRO A 705 21.60 12.66 16.56
C PRO A 705 21.87 11.72 17.74
N THR A 706 21.49 10.44 17.62
CA THR A 706 21.72 9.43 18.65
C THR A 706 23.08 8.72 18.52
N GLY A 707 23.84 8.99 17.46
CA GLY A 707 25.05 8.25 17.10
C GLY A 707 24.80 6.83 16.58
N GLN A 708 23.54 6.41 16.36
CA GLN A 708 23.20 5.12 15.75
C GLN A 708 23.11 5.23 14.23
N TYR A 709 23.92 4.45 13.50
CA TYR A 709 24.03 4.50 12.05
C TYR A 709 23.50 3.25 11.35
N TYR A 710 22.86 3.47 10.20
CA TYR A 710 22.40 2.44 9.27
C TYR A 710 23.01 2.69 7.89
N ASP A 711 23.53 1.64 7.26
CA ASP A 711 24.02 1.70 5.87
C ASP A 711 22.86 1.76 4.88
N VAL A 712 22.85 2.79 4.02
CA VAL A 712 21.74 3.07 3.10
C VAL A 712 22.20 3.36 1.68
N ILE A 713 21.25 3.23 0.75
CA ILE A 713 21.28 3.80 -0.59
C ILE A 713 20.13 4.81 -0.67
N LEU A 714 20.44 6.04 -1.09
CA LEU A 714 19.49 7.15 -1.16
C LEU A 714 19.15 7.52 -2.61
N PHE A 715 17.89 7.90 -2.80
CA PHE A 715 17.33 8.43 -4.04
C PHE A 715 16.58 9.72 -3.71
N PHE A 716 17.00 10.88 -4.20
CA PHE A 716 16.38 12.16 -3.86
C PHE A 716 16.34 13.17 -5.02
N GLY A 717 15.28 13.99 -5.06
CA GLY A 717 15.04 14.96 -6.12
C GLY A 717 13.90 15.93 -5.81
N ILE A 718 13.91 17.10 -6.43
CA ILE A 718 12.94 18.18 -6.19
C ILE A 718 11.72 18.02 -7.10
N ILE A 719 10.54 17.91 -6.48
CA ILE A 719 9.25 17.61 -7.12
C ILE A 719 8.22 18.73 -6.94
N ASP A 720 7.13 18.64 -7.71
CA ASP A 720 5.95 19.54 -7.66
C ASP A 720 6.22 21.04 -7.91
N ILE A 721 7.33 21.33 -8.60
CA ILE A 721 7.82 22.65 -9.05
C ILE A 721 6.93 23.43 -10.04
N LEU A 722 5.61 23.21 -10.06
CA LEU A 722 4.66 23.83 -10.98
C LEU A 722 3.56 24.66 -10.28
N GLN A 723 3.71 24.93 -8.98
CA GLN A 723 2.88 25.86 -8.22
C GLN A 723 3.51 27.27 -8.22
N ASP A 724 2.73 28.28 -8.61
CA ASP A 724 3.16 29.67 -8.85
C ASP A 724 2.63 30.60 -7.75
N TYR A 725 3.46 31.54 -7.29
CA TYR A 725 3.04 32.50 -6.25
C TYR A 725 2.16 33.62 -6.82
N ASP A 726 0.87 33.30 -7.00
CA ASP A 726 -0.16 34.20 -7.50
C ASP A 726 -0.89 35.00 -6.39
N ILE A 727 -1.90 35.79 -6.79
CA ILE A 727 -2.68 36.63 -5.86
C ILE A 727 -3.55 35.77 -4.91
N SER A 728 -4.02 34.60 -5.36
CA SER A 728 -4.74 33.66 -4.50
C SER A 728 -3.83 33.04 -3.44
N LYS A 729 -2.56 32.74 -3.79
CA LYS A 729 -1.54 32.33 -2.82
C LYS A 729 -1.13 33.44 -1.86
N LYS A 730 -1.11 34.70 -2.29
CA LYS A 730 -0.94 35.86 -1.38
C LYS A 730 -2.08 36.00 -0.37
N LEU A 731 -3.32 35.72 -0.79
CA LEU A 731 -4.48 35.71 0.10
C LEU A 731 -4.47 34.49 1.05
N GLU A 732 -4.07 33.31 0.57
CA GLU A 732 -3.87 32.11 1.40
C GLU A 732 -2.79 32.33 2.47
N HIS A 733 -1.67 32.98 2.10
CA HIS A 733 -0.64 33.41 3.04
C HIS A 733 -1.22 34.31 4.12
N ALA A 734 -1.83 35.44 3.71
CA ALA A 734 -2.36 36.44 4.63
C ALA A 734 -3.37 35.85 5.64
N TYR A 735 -4.28 34.99 5.17
CA TYR A 735 -5.23 34.30 6.04
C TYR A 735 -4.54 33.40 7.07
N LYS A 736 -3.54 32.62 6.66
CA LYS A 736 -2.81 31.71 7.56
C LYS A 736 -1.88 32.44 8.52
N SER A 737 -1.22 33.51 8.08
CA SER A 737 -0.31 34.32 8.92
C SER A 737 -1.01 35.09 10.04
N PHE A 738 -2.35 35.17 10.04
CA PHE A 738 -3.12 35.67 11.19
C PHE A 738 -3.33 34.62 12.30
N GLN A 739 -3.04 33.35 12.05
CA GLN A 739 -3.31 32.22 12.97
C GLN A 739 -2.06 31.41 13.33
N TYR A 740 -1.05 31.39 12.45
CA TYR A 740 0.18 30.60 12.60
C TYR A 740 1.40 31.42 12.18
N ASP A 741 2.56 31.12 12.76
CA ASP A 741 3.84 31.72 12.36
C ASP A 741 4.12 31.50 10.86
N PRO A 742 4.42 32.55 10.07
CA PRO A 742 4.93 32.44 8.70
C PRO A 742 5.96 31.33 8.46
N THR A 743 6.88 31.04 9.37
CA THR A 743 7.88 29.97 9.14
C THR A 743 7.23 28.58 8.98
N SER A 744 6.16 28.32 9.74
CA SER A 744 5.44 27.04 9.77
C SER A 744 4.61 26.75 8.51
N ILE A 745 4.31 27.78 7.71
CA ILE A 745 3.35 27.74 6.60
C ILE A 745 4.07 27.47 5.26
N SER A 746 3.63 26.48 4.47
CA SER A 746 4.22 26.26 3.13
C SER A 746 3.86 27.35 2.10
N ALA A 747 2.77 28.09 2.32
CA ALA A 747 2.25 29.12 1.43
C ALA A 747 2.91 30.52 1.61
N VAL A 748 4.24 30.62 1.68
CA VAL A 748 5.00 31.88 1.86
C VAL A 748 5.55 32.46 0.54
N ASP A 749 6.18 33.64 0.58
CA ASP A 749 6.88 34.21 -0.58
C ASP A 749 8.01 33.28 -1.08
N PRO A 750 8.25 33.13 -2.41
CA PRO A 750 9.27 32.24 -2.96
C PRO A 750 10.66 32.41 -2.35
N LYS A 751 11.08 33.63 -1.98
CA LYS A 751 12.37 33.85 -1.33
C LYS A 751 12.40 33.34 0.12
N GLN A 752 11.30 33.47 0.84
CA GLN A 752 11.17 32.90 2.18
C GLN A 752 11.07 31.37 2.10
N TYR A 753 10.39 30.85 1.08
CA TYR A 753 10.29 29.42 0.79
C TYR A 753 11.67 28.81 0.50
N SER A 754 12.38 29.37 -0.47
CA SER A 754 13.75 29.01 -0.90
C SER A 754 14.69 28.90 0.30
N ASN A 755 14.79 29.97 1.10
CA ASN A 755 15.70 29.98 2.25
C ASN A 755 15.29 28.99 3.35
N ARG A 756 13.99 28.83 3.65
CA ARG A 756 13.53 27.85 4.65
C ARG A 756 13.76 26.42 4.19
N PHE A 757 13.48 26.12 2.92
CA PHE A 757 13.70 24.82 2.29
C PHE A 757 15.19 24.45 2.35
N ARG A 758 16.06 25.31 1.81
CA ARG A 758 17.52 25.16 1.87
C ARG A 758 18.01 24.93 3.31
N ASN A 759 17.64 25.80 4.25
CA ASN A 759 18.10 25.70 5.65
C ASN A 759 17.61 24.44 6.39
N PHE A 760 16.52 23.80 5.94
CA PHE A 760 16.06 22.51 6.48
C PHE A 760 16.78 21.34 5.81
N ILE A 761 16.85 21.34 4.47
CA ILE A 761 17.51 20.26 3.72
C ILE A 761 19.00 20.17 4.07
N LEU A 762 19.70 21.30 4.27
CA LEU A 762 21.09 21.33 4.72
C LEU A 762 21.29 20.99 6.22
N LYS A 763 20.21 20.71 6.96
CA LYS A 763 20.25 20.09 8.31
C LYS A 763 19.87 18.61 8.27
N ALA A 764 18.92 18.23 7.42
CA ALA A 764 18.53 16.84 7.19
C ALA A 764 19.62 16.02 6.47
N PHE A 765 20.55 16.69 5.78
CA PHE A 765 21.74 16.10 5.16
C PHE A 765 23.00 16.73 5.77
N ALA A 766 24.01 15.91 6.00
CA ALA A 766 25.31 16.32 6.52
C ALA A 766 26.45 15.54 5.85
N ALA A 767 27.70 15.98 6.02
CA ALA A 767 28.86 15.17 5.66
C ALA A 767 28.99 13.96 6.60
N ASP A 768 29.35 12.82 6.02
CA ASP A 768 30.01 11.70 6.69
C ASP A 768 31.47 12.10 7.00
N THR A 769 31.93 11.84 8.22
CA THR A 769 33.17 12.40 8.81
C THR A 769 34.11 11.32 9.32
#